data_AF-A0A2N9H3K9-F1
#
_entry.id   AF-A0A2N9H3K9-F1
#
_cell.length_a   1.000
_cell.length_b   1.000
_cell.length_c   1.000
_cell.angle_alpha   90.00
_cell.angle_beta   90.00
_cell.angle_gamma   90.00
#
_symmetry.space_group_name_H-M   'P 1'
#
loop_
_entity.id
_entity.type
_entity.pdbx_description
1 polymer ?
#
loop_
_entity_poly.entity_id
_entity_poly.type
_entity_poly.pdbx_seq_one_letter_code
_entity_poly.pdbx_strand_id
1 'polypeptide(L)'
;MKNKEVQAIIGPARSSQARFVIELGRKAQVPIISFSATSPSLSPSQNPFFIRTTHDDSAQVKAIADIVKAFGWREVVPIYEDTDYGNGLIAYLMDALQEIDTRVPYRSVIPPSSNNTEIIEELNKLKANHTRIFIVHMTASLGSKLFVLANNAEMMKEGYAWILTEGLSSLLDPMGSKVMDSMQGVLGIRPYIPPSKHLEDFKRKWKRNLTTSSKRISFNLFGLWAYDTVWALAMAVEKAGVVHSSFLKQNASNSNVDLAALGISEMGNTERIIGYWTRQKGFSQDLNDTRKEAYSTSKDKLKQPIWPGYTIEQPTKLRIGVPVRRGFEEFLKVEWHSNTNKPSISGFSIDVFLAVKDALHFPLPYEFIPYMNTDRQSNGTYDELLYQITIQKYDAVVGDTTIVANRSLYVDFTLPYSESGVSMVVLVKDDESKNFWIFLKPLSLNLWLSTGAAFIITGFDESKLKSYNTPEEYHEALLNGTNNGGVAAIFDEIPALRKGSPLVPYISRAILNVTQDKDKIGAIEHKYFSSQTTCEDQSTTISSHSPSLGVDSFGGLFLIAGIASMVSLLVTVFKFFYSHWPALSHNNTANCFWSKLVEMAKCFDQKDLSSHTFKTKESSVHAVTSPDILELSPSINDMQNHSRNSFEGTDDVVIHDGNISLSSRHGGTYTLSSSPSIHT
;
A
#
# COMPACT_ATOMS: atom_id res chain seq x y z
N MET A 1 46.29 -39.89 -33.14
CA MET A 1 45.49 -40.12 -34.37
C MET A 1 46.43 -40.15 -35.57
N LYS A 2 47.01 -41.31 -35.92
CA LYS A 2 47.69 -41.49 -37.22
C LYS A 2 46.82 -42.41 -38.10
N ASN A 3 46.77 -42.10 -39.41
CA ASN A 3 46.22 -42.92 -40.50
C ASN A 3 44.69 -42.90 -40.78
N LYS A 4 43.95 -41.86 -40.38
CA LYS A 4 42.70 -41.46 -41.06
C LYS A 4 42.62 -39.94 -41.15
N GLU A 5 42.72 -39.40 -42.36
CA GLU A 5 42.52 -37.98 -42.65
C GLU A 5 41.02 -37.71 -42.68
N VAL A 6 40.54 -36.81 -41.83
CA VAL A 6 39.13 -36.41 -41.76
C VAL A 6 39.01 -34.94 -42.17
N GLN A 7 38.11 -34.65 -43.10
CA GLN A 7 37.90 -33.29 -43.64
C GLN A 7 36.95 -32.45 -42.79
N ALA A 8 36.09 -33.10 -42.01
CA ALA A 8 35.19 -32.49 -41.03
C ALA A 8 34.85 -33.51 -39.94
N ILE A 9 34.44 -33.03 -38.77
CA ILE A 9 33.95 -33.87 -37.67
C ILE A 9 32.53 -33.41 -37.33
N ILE A 10 31.55 -34.32 -37.41
CA ILE A 10 30.20 -34.08 -36.87
C ILE A 10 30.19 -34.46 -35.38
N GLY A 11 29.63 -33.57 -34.56
CA GLY A 11 29.65 -33.65 -33.11
C GLY A 11 30.76 -32.81 -32.47
N PRO A 12 31.07 -33.03 -31.18
CA PRO A 12 30.41 -33.97 -30.28
C PRO A 12 29.01 -33.49 -29.85
N ALA A 13 28.26 -34.37 -29.20
CA ALA A 13 26.86 -34.15 -28.86
C ALA A 13 26.62 -33.30 -27.59
N ARG A 14 27.59 -33.26 -26.67
CA ARG A 14 27.49 -32.46 -25.43
C ARG A 14 28.35 -31.21 -25.51
N SER A 15 27.84 -30.09 -24.99
CA SER A 15 28.58 -28.82 -24.91
C SER A 15 29.92 -28.95 -24.19
N SER A 16 30.00 -29.75 -23.12
CA SER A 16 31.26 -30.01 -22.39
C SER A 16 32.29 -30.81 -23.20
N GLN A 17 31.84 -31.76 -24.01
CA GLN A 17 32.72 -32.44 -24.97
C GLN A 17 33.16 -31.49 -26.08
N ALA A 18 32.26 -30.61 -26.56
CA ALA A 18 32.56 -29.68 -27.64
C ALA A 18 33.64 -28.67 -27.21
N ARG A 19 33.54 -28.11 -26.00
CA ARG A 19 34.58 -27.26 -25.40
C ARG A 19 36.00 -27.85 -25.52
N PHE A 20 36.16 -29.15 -25.32
CA PHE A 20 37.43 -29.85 -25.49
C PHE A 20 37.79 -30.10 -26.97
N VAL A 21 36.86 -30.61 -27.78
CA VAL A 21 37.11 -30.99 -29.18
C VAL A 21 37.41 -29.79 -30.07
N ILE A 22 36.84 -28.62 -29.79
CA ILE A 22 37.06 -27.38 -30.55
C ILE A 22 38.54 -26.98 -30.56
N GLU A 23 39.26 -27.12 -29.45
CA GLU A 23 40.69 -26.80 -29.37
C GLU A 23 41.55 -27.77 -30.21
N LEU A 24 41.11 -29.03 -30.34
CA LEU A 24 41.73 -30.01 -31.24
C LEU A 24 41.44 -29.66 -32.72
N GLY A 25 40.18 -29.33 -33.04
CA GLY A 25 39.78 -28.88 -34.38
C GLY A 25 40.54 -27.63 -34.82
N ARG A 26 40.71 -26.65 -33.92
CA ARG A 26 41.49 -25.42 -34.16
C ARG A 26 42.97 -25.72 -34.44
N LYS A 27 43.59 -26.64 -33.70
CA LYS A 27 44.98 -27.06 -33.93
C LYS A 27 45.18 -27.88 -35.20
N ALA A 28 44.20 -28.73 -35.54
CA ALA A 28 44.23 -29.56 -36.74
C ALA A 28 43.70 -28.84 -38.01
N GLN A 29 43.14 -27.63 -37.85
CA GLN A 29 42.39 -26.90 -38.87
C GLN A 29 41.20 -27.71 -39.46
N VAL A 30 40.60 -28.60 -38.65
CA VAL A 30 39.45 -29.42 -39.04
C VAL A 30 38.17 -28.80 -38.48
N PRO A 31 37.15 -28.52 -39.33
CA PRO A 31 35.87 -28.00 -38.87
C PRO A 31 35.11 -29.02 -38.02
N ILE A 32 34.64 -28.57 -36.86
CA ILE A 32 33.84 -29.28 -35.87
C ILE A 32 32.40 -28.77 -35.98
N ILE A 33 31.47 -29.63 -36.39
CA ILE A 33 30.09 -29.25 -36.71
C ILE A 33 29.13 -29.93 -35.73
N SER A 34 28.49 -29.18 -34.83
CA SER A 34 27.57 -29.75 -33.84
C SER A 34 26.14 -29.21 -33.98
N PHE A 35 25.19 -30.14 -33.89
CA PHE A 35 23.75 -29.91 -33.90
C PHE A 35 23.11 -29.97 -32.50
N SER A 36 23.91 -30.23 -31.46
CA SER A 36 23.44 -30.50 -30.09
C SER A 36 24.28 -29.84 -28.99
N ALA A 37 25.46 -29.30 -29.30
CA ALA A 37 26.23 -28.46 -28.38
C ALA A 37 25.71 -27.00 -28.39
N THR A 38 24.60 -26.76 -27.70
CA THR A 38 23.85 -25.49 -27.71
C THR A 38 24.41 -24.40 -26.79
N SER A 39 25.34 -24.71 -25.88
CA SER A 39 25.85 -23.73 -24.89
C SER A 39 26.34 -22.43 -25.54
N PRO A 40 25.84 -21.25 -25.12
CA PRO A 40 26.24 -19.95 -25.67
C PRO A 40 27.75 -19.69 -25.56
N SER A 41 28.43 -20.31 -24.58
CA SER A 41 29.88 -20.24 -24.38
C SER A 41 30.71 -20.78 -25.56
N LEU A 42 30.09 -21.54 -26.47
CA LEU A 42 30.72 -22.12 -27.66
C LEU A 42 30.51 -21.24 -28.90
N SER A 43 30.63 -19.92 -28.76
CA SER A 43 30.36 -19.01 -29.89
C SER A 43 31.32 -19.26 -31.08
N PRO A 44 30.82 -19.38 -32.32
CA PRO A 44 31.67 -19.43 -33.51
C PRO A 44 32.59 -18.21 -33.67
N SER A 45 32.21 -17.04 -33.15
CA SER A 45 33.05 -15.83 -33.19
C SER A 45 34.33 -15.96 -32.36
N GLN A 46 34.32 -16.79 -31.32
CA GLN A 46 35.50 -17.13 -30.52
C GLN A 46 36.20 -18.40 -31.02
N ASN A 47 35.52 -19.20 -31.83
CA ASN A 47 35.90 -20.55 -32.21
C ASN A 47 35.73 -20.75 -33.73
N PRO A 48 36.64 -20.26 -34.58
CA PRO A 48 36.43 -20.18 -36.04
C PRO A 48 36.32 -21.54 -36.74
N PHE A 49 36.79 -22.63 -36.11
CA PHE A 49 36.62 -24.01 -36.59
C PHE A 49 35.41 -24.72 -35.98
N PHE A 50 34.56 -24.02 -35.22
CA PHE A 50 33.32 -24.57 -34.66
C PHE A 50 32.10 -23.99 -35.37
N ILE A 51 31.27 -24.88 -35.91
CA ILE A 51 30.04 -24.53 -36.62
C ILE A 51 28.87 -25.16 -35.86
N ARG A 52 27.91 -24.33 -35.45
CA ARG A 52 26.63 -24.81 -34.90
C ARG A 52 25.55 -24.75 -35.98
N THR A 53 24.78 -25.82 -36.13
CA THR A 53 23.67 -25.93 -37.09
C THR A 53 22.29 -25.74 -36.44
N THR A 54 22.29 -25.27 -35.20
CA THR A 54 21.11 -24.89 -34.41
C THR A 54 21.41 -23.57 -33.68
N HIS A 55 20.40 -22.98 -33.05
CA HIS A 55 20.57 -21.82 -32.18
C HIS A 55 21.31 -22.19 -30.89
N ASP A 56 21.92 -21.21 -30.23
CA ASP A 56 22.41 -21.38 -28.87
C ASP A 56 21.28 -21.20 -27.84
N ASP A 57 21.52 -21.69 -26.62
CA ASP A 57 20.50 -21.68 -25.56
C ASP A 57 20.03 -20.26 -25.18
N SER A 58 20.81 -19.19 -25.44
CA SER A 58 20.40 -17.82 -25.10
C SER A 58 19.23 -17.32 -25.96
N ALA A 59 19.00 -17.92 -27.13
CA ALA A 59 17.91 -17.53 -28.04
C ALA A 59 16.51 -17.61 -27.40
N GLN A 60 16.32 -18.51 -26.42
CA GLN A 60 15.05 -18.70 -25.71
C GLN A 60 14.86 -17.76 -24.51
N VAL A 61 15.93 -17.11 -24.03
CA VAL A 61 15.93 -16.43 -22.72
C VAL A 61 14.92 -15.28 -22.66
N LYS A 62 14.78 -14.51 -23.75
CA LYS A 62 13.80 -13.43 -23.80
C LYS A 62 12.35 -13.95 -23.76
N ALA A 63 12.09 -15.14 -24.31
CA ALA A 63 10.80 -15.81 -24.18
C ALA A 63 10.53 -16.26 -22.74
N ILE A 64 11.55 -16.78 -22.02
CA ILE A 64 11.44 -17.11 -20.58
C ILE A 64 11.11 -15.84 -19.78
N ALA A 65 11.86 -14.76 -20.00
CA ALA A 65 11.64 -13.48 -19.30
C ALA A 65 10.24 -12.91 -19.59
N ASP A 66 9.77 -12.95 -20.84
CA ASP A 66 8.43 -12.51 -21.18
C ASP A 66 7.34 -13.39 -20.54
N ILE A 67 7.57 -14.70 -20.38
CA ILE A 67 6.65 -15.61 -19.66
C ILE A 67 6.57 -15.18 -18.19
N VAL A 68 7.72 -15.02 -17.54
CA VAL A 68 7.83 -14.58 -16.13
C VAL A 68 7.14 -13.23 -15.93
N LYS A 69 7.35 -12.28 -16.84
CA LYS A 69 6.72 -10.96 -16.85
C LYS A 69 5.19 -11.04 -17.05
N ALA A 70 4.71 -11.88 -17.98
CA ALA A 70 3.29 -12.02 -18.29
C ALA A 70 2.47 -12.60 -17.12
N PHE A 71 3.07 -13.51 -16.35
CA PHE A 71 2.46 -14.04 -15.12
C PHE A 71 2.77 -13.18 -13.87
N GLY A 72 3.63 -12.16 -13.98
CA GLY A 72 3.93 -11.22 -12.89
C GLY A 72 4.77 -11.82 -11.75
N TRP A 73 5.50 -12.91 -12.00
CA TRP A 73 6.29 -13.59 -10.98
C TRP A 73 7.51 -12.75 -10.61
N ARG A 74 7.56 -12.26 -9.35
CA ARG A 74 8.63 -11.37 -8.86
C ARG A 74 9.85 -12.10 -8.32
N GLU A 75 9.73 -13.39 -8.04
CA GLU A 75 10.82 -14.26 -7.62
C GLU A 75 10.75 -15.57 -8.39
N VAL A 76 11.89 -16.00 -8.93
CA VAL A 76 12.05 -17.29 -9.63
C VAL A 76 13.36 -17.94 -9.21
N VAL A 77 13.40 -19.27 -9.17
CA VAL A 77 14.62 -20.02 -8.83
C VAL A 77 15.03 -20.89 -10.02
N PRO A 78 16.19 -20.63 -10.65
CA PRO A 78 16.75 -21.52 -11.65
C PRO A 78 17.30 -22.78 -10.96
N ILE A 79 17.03 -23.92 -11.57
CA ILE A 79 17.55 -25.24 -11.22
C ILE A 79 18.28 -25.76 -12.45
N TYR A 80 19.60 -25.93 -12.38
CA TYR A 80 20.40 -26.27 -13.54
C TYR A 80 21.46 -27.32 -13.28
N GLU A 81 21.88 -27.98 -14.35
CA GLU A 81 22.90 -29.01 -14.32
C GLU A 81 24.31 -28.40 -14.18
N ASP A 82 25.16 -28.97 -13.33
CA ASP A 82 26.55 -28.52 -13.20
C ASP A 82 27.43 -29.02 -14.36
N THR A 83 27.24 -28.44 -15.54
CA THR A 83 28.04 -28.67 -16.75
C THR A 83 28.21 -27.39 -17.57
N ASP A 84 29.10 -27.40 -18.57
CA ASP A 84 29.25 -26.30 -19.54
C ASP A 84 27.96 -25.98 -20.33
N TYR A 85 27.01 -26.92 -20.35
CA TYR A 85 25.66 -26.71 -20.85
C TYR A 85 24.85 -25.91 -19.82
N GLY A 86 24.56 -26.49 -18.65
CA GLY A 86 23.68 -25.87 -17.66
C GLY A 86 24.18 -24.51 -17.14
N ASN A 87 25.48 -24.38 -16.88
CA ASN A 87 26.09 -23.12 -16.47
C ASN A 87 26.09 -22.06 -17.60
N GLY A 88 26.09 -22.47 -18.86
CA GLY A 88 26.25 -21.58 -20.03
C GLY A 88 25.08 -20.63 -20.26
N LEU A 89 23.88 -20.98 -19.81
CA LEU A 89 22.67 -20.17 -19.95
C LEU A 89 22.53 -19.09 -18.85
N ILE A 90 23.15 -19.31 -17.68
CA ILE A 90 22.78 -18.61 -16.45
C ILE A 90 23.04 -17.11 -16.51
N ALA A 91 24.15 -16.65 -17.09
CA ALA A 91 24.44 -15.22 -17.22
C ALA A 91 23.32 -14.49 -17.98
N TYR A 92 23.00 -14.97 -19.19
CA TYR A 92 21.91 -14.43 -20.02
C TYR A 92 20.56 -14.45 -19.30
N LEU A 93 20.26 -15.55 -18.59
CA LEU A 93 19.01 -15.66 -17.83
C LEU A 93 18.95 -14.65 -16.67
N MET A 94 20.06 -14.40 -15.97
CA MET A 94 20.09 -13.40 -14.90
C MET A 94 19.89 -11.99 -15.45
N ASP A 95 20.58 -11.64 -16.54
CA ASP A 95 20.47 -10.32 -17.18
C ASP A 95 19.02 -10.05 -17.61
N ALA A 96 18.36 -11.03 -18.24
CA ALA A 96 16.99 -10.88 -18.73
C ALA A 96 15.92 -10.89 -17.62
N LEU A 97 16.17 -11.58 -16.50
CA LEU A 97 15.31 -11.52 -15.31
C LEU A 97 15.48 -10.19 -14.56
N GLN A 98 16.69 -9.65 -14.53
CA GLN A 98 16.98 -8.32 -13.97
C GLN A 98 16.33 -7.21 -14.81
N GLU A 99 16.31 -7.32 -16.14
CA GLU A 99 15.63 -6.37 -17.05
C GLU A 99 14.12 -6.22 -16.76
N ILE A 100 13.49 -7.20 -16.11
CA ILE A 100 12.06 -7.23 -15.77
C ILE A 100 11.79 -7.11 -14.26
N ASP A 101 12.77 -6.65 -13.48
CA ASP A 101 12.70 -6.54 -12.01
C ASP A 101 12.27 -7.84 -11.28
N THR A 102 12.68 -9.00 -11.80
CA THR A 102 12.47 -10.30 -11.16
C THR A 102 13.72 -10.71 -10.38
N ARG A 103 13.55 -11.03 -9.10
CA ARG A 103 14.65 -11.49 -8.23
C ARG A 103 14.88 -12.99 -8.36
N VAL A 104 16.12 -13.39 -8.07
CA VAL A 104 16.55 -14.79 -8.01
C VAL A 104 17.12 -15.05 -6.61
N PRO A 105 16.27 -15.37 -5.61
CA PRO A 105 16.69 -15.47 -4.22
C PRO A 105 17.53 -16.72 -3.92
N TYR A 106 17.48 -17.72 -4.79
CA TYR A 106 18.31 -18.92 -4.72
C TYR A 106 18.62 -19.43 -6.13
N ARG A 107 19.70 -20.20 -6.27
CA ARG A 107 20.10 -20.90 -7.49
C ARG A 107 20.45 -22.33 -7.10
N SER A 108 19.72 -23.33 -7.60
CA SER A 108 20.05 -24.74 -7.33
C SER A 108 20.88 -25.30 -8.47
N VAL A 109 21.98 -25.95 -8.09
CA VAL A 109 22.99 -26.48 -9.01
C VAL A 109 23.12 -27.96 -8.71
N ILE A 110 22.79 -28.81 -9.69
CA ILE A 110 22.73 -30.26 -9.51
C ILE A 110 23.77 -30.93 -10.41
N PRO A 111 24.81 -31.55 -9.85
CA PRO A 111 25.77 -32.34 -10.63
C PRO A 111 25.10 -33.49 -11.41
N PRO A 112 25.52 -33.79 -12.65
CA PRO A 112 24.96 -34.89 -13.42
C PRO A 112 25.25 -36.28 -12.81
N SER A 113 26.23 -36.36 -11.90
CA SER A 113 26.57 -37.54 -11.10
C SER A 113 25.69 -37.75 -9.87
N SER A 114 24.84 -36.77 -9.50
CA SER A 114 24.13 -36.82 -8.23
C SER A 114 23.15 -37.99 -8.11
N ASN A 115 23.12 -38.56 -6.92
CA ASN A 115 22.20 -39.62 -6.54
C ASN A 115 20.83 -39.04 -6.12
N ASN A 116 19.85 -39.91 -5.92
CA ASN A 116 18.49 -39.48 -5.56
C ASN A 116 18.42 -38.76 -4.21
N THR A 117 19.29 -39.09 -3.25
CA THR A 117 19.31 -38.48 -1.91
C THR A 117 19.78 -37.03 -1.97
N GLU A 118 20.85 -36.76 -2.72
CA GLU A 118 21.35 -35.39 -2.97
C GLU A 118 20.29 -34.52 -3.67
N ILE A 119 19.61 -35.08 -4.68
CA ILE A 119 18.53 -34.37 -5.39
C ILE A 119 17.34 -34.10 -4.45
N ILE A 120 16.99 -35.04 -3.56
CA ILE A 120 15.95 -34.83 -2.53
C ILE A 120 16.37 -33.74 -1.52
N GLU A 121 17.64 -33.68 -1.13
CA GLU A 121 18.15 -32.64 -0.23
C GLU A 121 18.02 -31.24 -0.85
N GLU A 122 18.39 -31.09 -2.12
CA GLU A 122 18.19 -29.84 -2.87
C GLU A 122 16.70 -29.50 -3.04
N LEU A 123 15.85 -30.47 -3.36
CA LEU A 123 14.40 -30.27 -3.41
C LEU A 123 13.82 -29.84 -2.05
N ASN A 124 14.34 -30.34 -0.93
CA ASN A 124 13.93 -29.91 0.40
C ASN A 124 14.36 -28.45 0.69
N LYS A 125 15.55 -28.02 0.27
CA LYS A 125 15.98 -26.60 0.36
C LYS A 125 15.06 -25.71 -0.49
N LEU A 126 14.72 -26.14 -1.70
CA LEU A 126 13.78 -25.44 -2.59
C LEU A 126 12.34 -25.37 -2.02
N LYS A 127 11.89 -26.43 -1.35
CA LYS A 127 10.58 -26.49 -0.66
C LYS A 127 10.54 -25.60 0.59
N ALA A 128 11.65 -25.51 1.33
CA ALA A 128 11.81 -24.65 2.51
C ALA A 128 11.93 -23.16 2.16
N ASN A 129 12.51 -22.81 1.00
CA ASN A 129 12.44 -21.48 0.42
C ASN A 129 10.97 -21.05 0.21
N HIS A 130 10.69 -19.75 0.10
CA HIS A 130 9.34 -19.23 -0.16
C HIS A 130 8.96 -19.25 -1.65
N THR A 131 9.93 -19.19 -2.56
CA THR A 131 9.67 -19.17 -4.00
C THR A 131 9.12 -20.52 -4.48
N ARG A 132 8.08 -20.48 -5.34
CA ARG A 132 7.39 -21.68 -5.89
C ARG A 132 7.49 -21.80 -7.42
N ILE A 133 8.25 -20.89 -8.03
CA ILE A 133 8.39 -20.74 -9.48
C ILE A 133 9.80 -21.18 -9.87
N PHE A 134 9.92 -22.27 -10.62
CA PHE A 134 11.19 -22.91 -10.95
C PHE A 134 11.47 -22.89 -12.45
N ILE A 135 12.71 -22.54 -12.84
CA ILE A 135 13.19 -22.57 -14.22
C ILE A 135 14.22 -23.68 -14.35
N VAL A 136 13.90 -24.74 -15.09
CA VAL A 136 14.69 -25.98 -15.14
C VAL A 136 15.51 -26.05 -16.43
N HIS A 137 16.84 -26.06 -16.30
CA HIS A 137 17.79 -26.13 -17.40
C HIS A 137 18.84 -27.24 -17.20
N MET A 138 18.52 -28.45 -17.66
CA MET A 138 19.36 -29.64 -17.49
C MET A 138 19.10 -30.68 -18.58
N THR A 139 19.94 -31.72 -18.66
CA THR A 139 19.73 -32.80 -19.62
C THR A 139 18.51 -33.67 -19.27
N ALA A 140 17.93 -34.32 -20.29
CA ALA A 140 16.84 -35.30 -20.13
C ALA A 140 17.12 -36.37 -19.06
N SER A 141 18.36 -36.84 -18.97
CA SER A 141 18.80 -37.85 -17.97
C SER A 141 18.75 -37.37 -16.52
N LEU A 142 18.90 -36.07 -16.28
CA LEU A 142 18.82 -35.50 -14.93
C LEU A 142 17.41 -34.97 -14.64
N GLY A 143 16.79 -34.28 -15.62
CA GLY A 143 15.42 -33.76 -15.50
C GLY A 143 14.38 -34.84 -15.21
N SER A 144 14.48 -36.00 -15.87
CA SER A 144 13.59 -37.15 -15.60
C SER A 144 13.68 -37.65 -14.16
N LYS A 145 14.88 -37.67 -13.56
CA LYS A 145 15.05 -37.98 -12.14
C LYS A 145 14.47 -36.88 -11.25
N LEU A 146 14.77 -35.62 -11.56
CA LEU A 146 14.32 -34.46 -10.80
C LEU A 146 12.79 -34.45 -10.67
N PHE A 147 12.05 -34.58 -11.78
CA PHE A 147 10.58 -34.47 -11.75
C PHE A 147 9.91 -35.64 -11.03
N VAL A 148 10.42 -36.87 -11.17
CA VAL A 148 9.93 -38.01 -10.38
C VAL A 148 10.14 -37.78 -8.88
N LEU A 149 11.27 -37.21 -8.47
CA LEU A 149 11.55 -36.90 -7.07
C LEU A 149 10.76 -35.69 -6.57
N ALA A 150 10.59 -34.64 -7.39
CA ALA A 150 9.79 -33.46 -7.07
C ALA A 150 8.29 -33.80 -6.90
N ASN A 151 7.77 -34.72 -7.71
CA ASN A 151 6.42 -35.25 -7.56
C ASN A 151 6.26 -36.01 -6.23
N ASN A 152 7.20 -36.90 -5.91
CA ASN A 152 7.21 -37.61 -4.62
C ASN A 152 7.38 -36.66 -3.41
N ALA A 153 8.05 -35.52 -3.60
CA ALA A 153 8.22 -34.47 -2.59
C ALA A 153 7.02 -33.50 -2.50
N GLU A 154 5.92 -33.77 -3.22
CA GLU A 154 4.73 -32.91 -3.32
C GLU A 154 4.99 -31.49 -3.86
N MET A 155 5.95 -31.33 -4.77
CA MET A 155 6.25 -30.06 -5.44
C MET A 155 5.58 -29.96 -6.83
N MET A 156 4.75 -30.95 -7.19
CA MET A 156 3.94 -31.02 -8.41
C MET A 156 2.43 -30.83 -8.12
N LYS A 157 2.10 -30.05 -7.09
CA LYS A 157 0.72 -29.71 -6.69
C LYS A 157 0.42 -28.22 -6.89
N GLU A 158 -0.83 -27.84 -6.61
CA GLU A 158 -1.28 -26.45 -6.69
C GLU A 158 -0.37 -25.49 -5.91
N GLY A 159 -0.17 -24.29 -6.47
CA GLY A 159 0.74 -23.27 -5.95
C GLY A 159 2.17 -23.30 -6.50
N TYR A 160 2.57 -24.35 -7.22
CA TYR A 160 3.88 -24.44 -7.90
C TYR A 160 3.79 -24.11 -9.40
N ALA A 161 4.86 -23.55 -9.97
CA ALA A 161 5.04 -23.43 -11.41
C ALA A 161 6.43 -23.91 -11.83
N TRP A 162 6.49 -24.58 -12.97
CA TRP A 162 7.73 -25.13 -13.53
C TRP A 162 7.84 -24.74 -15.00
N ILE A 163 8.98 -24.16 -15.37
CA ILE A 163 9.30 -23.75 -16.75
C ILE A 163 10.51 -24.57 -17.21
N LEU A 164 10.42 -25.25 -18.36
CA LEU A 164 11.53 -25.99 -18.96
C LEU A 164 12.15 -25.19 -20.10
N THR A 165 13.48 -25.17 -20.12
CA THR A 165 14.25 -24.78 -21.29
C THR A 165 14.19 -25.84 -22.39
N GLU A 166 14.35 -25.38 -23.63
CA GLU A 166 14.38 -26.13 -24.88
C GLU A 166 15.02 -27.51 -24.78
N GLY A 167 16.27 -27.62 -24.34
CA GLY A 167 16.99 -28.90 -24.36
C GLY A 167 16.36 -30.00 -23.49
N LEU A 168 15.49 -29.67 -22.52
CA LEU A 168 14.71 -30.64 -21.75
C LEU A 168 13.32 -30.87 -22.35
N SER A 169 12.58 -29.80 -22.67
CA SER A 169 11.24 -29.86 -23.28
C SER A 169 11.24 -30.51 -24.67
N SER A 170 12.29 -30.33 -25.47
CA SER A 170 12.48 -31.02 -26.75
C SER A 170 12.72 -32.53 -26.60
N LEU A 171 13.08 -33.00 -25.40
CA LEU A 171 13.45 -34.39 -25.09
C LEU A 171 12.45 -35.11 -24.15
N LEU A 172 11.19 -34.66 -24.09
CA LEU A 172 10.14 -35.31 -23.30
C LEU A 172 9.51 -36.53 -24.00
N ASP A 173 9.33 -36.47 -25.32
CA ASP A 173 8.76 -37.57 -26.13
C ASP A 173 9.47 -38.96 -26.04
N PRO A 174 10.77 -39.09 -25.68
CA PRO A 174 11.40 -40.37 -25.33
C PRO A 174 11.28 -40.79 -23.85
N MET A 175 10.69 -39.98 -22.97
CA MET A 175 10.57 -40.31 -21.55
C MET A 175 9.39 -41.26 -21.31
N GLY A 176 9.63 -42.33 -20.56
CA GLY A 176 8.58 -43.31 -20.24
C GLY A 176 7.43 -42.71 -19.43
N SER A 177 6.24 -43.29 -19.54
CA SER A 177 4.97 -42.76 -18.98
C SER A 177 5.10 -42.20 -17.56
N LYS A 178 5.67 -42.97 -16.62
CA LYS A 178 5.89 -42.55 -15.23
C LYS A 178 6.59 -41.19 -15.06
N VAL A 179 7.50 -40.83 -15.97
CA VAL A 179 8.18 -39.53 -15.95
C VAL A 179 7.24 -38.44 -16.50
N MET A 180 6.56 -38.69 -17.61
CA MET A 180 5.57 -37.76 -18.18
C MET A 180 4.42 -37.47 -17.20
N ASP A 181 3.95 -38.50 -16.49
CA ASP A 181 2.92 -38.38 -15.44
C ASP A 181 3.40 -37.51 -14.26
N SER A 182 4.71 -37.53 -13.96
CA SER A 182 5.32 -36.66 -12.93
C SER A 182 5.54 -35.22 -13.40
N MET A 183 5.30 -34.91 -14.68
CA MET A 183 5.53 -33.61 -15.30
C MET A 183 4.24 -32.90 -15.71
N GLN A 184 3.10 -33.30 -15.14
CA GLN A 184 1.80 -32.69 -15.40
C GLN A 184 1.76 -31.23 -14.90
N GLY A 185 1.28 -30.32 -15.76
CA GLY A 185 1.21 -28.89 -15.47
C GLY A 185 2.52 -28.10 -15.63
N VAL A 186 3.55 -28.71 -16.21
CA VAL A 186 4.84 -28.06 -16.51
C VAL A 186 4.78 -27.31 -17.84
N LEU A 187 5.33 -26.10 -17.90
CA LEU A 187 5.44 -25.31 -19.14
C LEU A 187 6.78 -25.56 -19.84
N GLY A 188 6.76 -26.10 -21.06
CA GLY A 188 7.96 -26.30 -21.88
C GLY A 188 8.06 -25.30 -23.04
N ILE A 189 9.25 -24.70 -23.24
CA ILE A 189 9.55 -23.94 -24.46
C ILE A 189 10.02 -24.90 -25.54
N ARG A 190 9.39 -24.94 -26.72
CA ARG A 190 9.84 -25.77 -27.86
C ARG A 190 10.01 -24.92 -29.13
N PRO A 191 11.11 -25.07 -29.88
CA PRO A 191 11.26 -24.49 -31.21
C PRO A 191 10.16 -24.94 -32.14
N TYR A 192 9.50 -23.98 -32.79
CA TYR A 192 8.46 -24.28 -33.77
C TYR A 192 9.09 -24.76 -35.08
N ILE A 193 8.72 -25.96 -35.52
CA ILE A 193 9.06 -26.48 -36.85
C ILE A 193 7.83 -26.33 -37.76
N PRO A 194 7.88 -25.47 -38.80
CA PRO A 194 6.78 -25.36 -39.76
C PRO A 194 6.49 -26.71 -40.46
N PRO A 195 5.21 -27.09 -40.63
CA PRO A 195 4.87 -28.28 -41.41
C PRO A 195 5.31 -28.10 -42.86
N SER A 196 6.02 -29.09 -43.40
CA SER A 196 6.47 -29.07 -44.80
C SER A 196 6.38 -30.47 -45.42
N LYS A 197 6.25 -30.53 -46.74
CA LYS A 197 6.22 -31.80 -47.48
C LYS A 197 7.50 -32.63 -47.22
N HIS A 198 8.65 -31.96 -47.16
CA HIS A 198 9.94 -32.60 -46.85
C HIS A 198 9.96 -33.22 -45.45
N LEU A 199 9.42 -32.52 -44.44
CA LEU A 199 9.32 -33.01 -43.07
C LEU A 199 8.40 -34.24 -42.98
N GLU A 200 7.23 -34.20 -43.63
CA GLU A 200 6.29 -35.31 -43.63
C GLU A 200 6.83 -36.53 -44.40
N ASP A 201 7.49 -36.31 -45.54
CA ASP A 201 8.14 -37.40 -46.28
C ASP A 201 9.34 -37.97 -45.51
N PHE A 202 10.08 -37.16 -44.74
CA PHE A 202 11.11 -37.64 -43.82
C PHE A 202 10.52 -38.47 -42.67
N LYS A 203 9.50 -37.98 -41.97
CA LYS A 203 8.75 -38.74 -40.93
C LYS A 203 8.25 -40.09 -41.46
N ARG A 204 7.68 -40.10 -42.67
CA ARG A 204 7.20 -41.31 -43.36
C ARG A 204 8.31 -42.32 -43.62
N LYS A 205 9.46 -41.86 -44.12
CA LYS A 205 10.66 -42.70 -44.36
C LYS A 205 11.24 -43.24 -43.05
N TRP A 206 11.38 -42.39 -42.03
CA TRP A 206 11.86 -42.74 -40.70
C TRP A 206 11.03 -43.86 -40.08
N LYS A 207 9.70 -43.69 -40.05
CA LYS A 207 8.74 -44.69 -39.53
C LYS A 207 8.82 -46.04 -40.25
N ARG A 208 9.04 -46.04 -41.58
CA ARG A 208 9.12 -47.27 -42.40
C ARG A 208 10.44 -48.03 -42.24
N ASN A 209 11.55 -47.31 -42.04
CA ASN A 209 12.87 -47.94 -41.92
C ASN A 209 13.15 -48.50 -40.53
N LEU A 210 12.38 -48.10 -39.51
CA LEU A 210 12.55 -48.55 -38.11
C LEU A 210 11.67 -49.76 -37.74
N THR A 211 10.71 -50.16 -38.57
CA THR A 211 9.87 -51.35 -38.30
C THR A 211 10.61 -52.70 -38.45
N THR A 212 11.83 -52.71 -38.99
CA THR A 212 12.67 -53.91 -39.16
C THR A 212 13.66 -54.15 -38.02
N SER A 213 13.76 -53.26 -37.04
CA SER A 213 14.60 -53.44 -35.84
C SER A 213 13.73 -53.37 -34.59
N SER A 214 13.96 -54.25 -33.62
CA SER A 214 13.15 -54.44 -32.40
C SER A 214 13.19 -53.29 -31.38
N LYS A 215 13.80 -52.13 -31.74
CA LYS A 215 13.76 -50.87 -30.99
C LYS A 215 13.23 -49.76 -31.89
N ARG A 216 12.00 -49.30 -31.62
CA ARG A 216 11.41 -48.11 -32.25
C ARG A 216 12.11 -46.85 -31.73
N ILE A 217 13.03 -46.28 -32.52
CA ILE A 217 13.71 -45.02 -32.17
C ILE A 217 12.72 -43.85 -32.33
N SER A 218 12.56 -43.06 -31.27
CA SER A 218 11.65 -41.92 -31.22
C SER A 218 12.08 -40.79 -32.18
N PHE A 219 11.09 -40.04 -32.66
CA PHE A 219 11.30 -38.86 -33.51
C PHE A 219 11.52 -37.63 -32.61
N ASN A 220 12.62 -36.93 -32.81
CA ASN A 220 13.13 -35.91 -31.89
C ASN A 220 13.71 -34.72 -32.69
N LEU A 221 13.52 -33.49 -32.21
CA LEU A 221 14.09 -32.26 -32.77
C LEU A 221 15.59 -32.36 -33.06
N PHE A 222 16.38 -32.89 -32.13
CA PHE A 222 17.83 -33.08 -32.33
C PHE A 222 18.14 -34.03 -33.49
N GLY A 223 17.25 -34.98 -33.80
CA GLY A 223 17.35 -35.87 -34.96
C GLY A 223 17.09 -35.15 -36.29
N LEU A 224 16.23 -34.12 -36.29
CA LEU A 224 16.04 -33.25 -37.45
C LEU A 224 17.25 -32.35 -37.69
N TRP A 225 17.78 -31.71 -36.64
CA TRP A 225 19.02 -30.94 -36.77
C TRP A 225 20.20 -31.82 -37.19
N ALA A 226 20.29 -33.07 -36.72
CA ALA A 226 21.30 -34.01 -37.21
C ALA A 226 21.15 -34.30 -38.71
N TYR A 227 19.93 -34.53 -39.19
CA TYR A 227 19.64 -34.75 -40.61
C TYR A 227 20.03 -33.52 -41.47
N ASP A 228 19.61 -32.33 -41.05
CA ASP A 228 19.93 -31.07 -41.76
C ASP A 228 21.43 -30.76 -41.71
N THR A 229 22.13 -31.14 -40.63
CA THR A 229 23.60 -31.01 -40.50
C THR A 229 24.34 -31.88 -41.50
N VAL A 230 23.92 -33.14 -41.66
CA VAL A 230 24.51 -34.06 -42.66
C VAL A 230 24.25 -33.54 -44.08
N TRP A 231 23.05 -33.03 -44.36
CA TRP A 231 22.74 -32.40 -45.64
C TRP A 231 23.55 -31.12 -45.89
N ALA A 232 23.69 -30.25 -44.89
CA ALA A 232 24.51 -29.04 -44.99
C ALA A 232 25.99 -29.36 -45.27
N LEU A 233 26.55 -30.37 -44.59
CA LEU A 233 27.90 -30.85 -44.85
C LEU A 233 28.04 -31.46 -46.25
N ALA A 234 27.08 -32.29 -46.70
CA ALA A 234 27.09 -32.87 -48.04
C ALA A 234 27.08 -31.78 -49.12
N MET A 235 26.17 -30.80 -49.02
CA MET A 235 26.12 -29.65 -49.95
C MET A 235 27.41 -28.80 -49.91
N ALA A 236 28.05 -28.66 -48.75
CA ALA A 236 29.33 -27.95 -48.63
C ALA A 236 30.46 -28.71 -49.34
N VAL A 237 30.54 -30.04 -49.17
CA VAL A 237 31.52 -30.91 -49.84
C VAL A 237 31.33 -30.91 -51.36
N GLU A 238 30.10 -30.97 -51.85
CA GLU A 238 29.76 -30.86 -53.27
C GLU A 238 30.18 -29.50 -53.84
N LYS A 239 29.81 -28.39 -53.19
CA LYS A 239 30.16 -27.02 -53.61
C LYS A 239 31.67 -26.73 -53.56
N ALA A 240 32.38 -27.31 -52.60
CA ALA A 240 33.83 -27.19 -52.49
C ALA A 240 34.59 -28.03 -53.55
N GLY A 241 33.89 -28.79 -54.40
CA GLY A 241 34.51 -29.52 -55.50
C GLY A 241 35.41 -30.68 -55.03
N VAL A 242 35.16 -31.26 -53.85
CA VAL A 242 36.00 -32.30 -53.22
C VAL A 242 35.78 -33.69 -53.87
N VAL A 243 35.62 -33.70 -55.19
CA VAL A 243 35.25 -34.84 -56.05
C VAL A 243 36.46 -35.72 -56.38
N HIS A 244 37.67 -35.37 -55.90
CA HIS A 244 38.92 -36.12 -56.12
C HIS A 244 39.61 -36.59 -54.83
N SER A 245 38.84 -36.77 -53.74
CA SER A 245 39.37 -37.45 -52.55
C SER A 245 39.25 -38.98 -52.72
N SER A 246 40.35 -39.71 -52.50
CA SER A 246 40.49 -41.16 -52.75
C SER A 246 39.79 -42.06 -51.70
N PHE A 247 38.70 -41.58 -51.10
CA PHE A 247 38.15 -42.08 -49.84
C PHE A 247 36.94 -43.02 -49.96
N LEU A 248 36.57 -43.48 -51.16
CA LEU A 248 35.60 -44.56 -51.36
C LEU A 248 36.17 -45.95 -51.00
N LYS A 249 36.68 -46.11 -49.78
CA LYS A 249 36.88 -47.42 -49.16
C LYS A 249 35.61 -47.84 -48.43
N GLN A 250 34.81 -48.68 -49.08
CA GLN A 250 33.83 -49.51 -48.38
C GLN A 250 34.57 -50.40 -47.37
N ASN A 251 34.52 -50.02 -46.09
CA ASN A 251 34.57 -50.92 -44.94
C ASN A 251 34.33 -50.13 -43.65
N ALA A 252 33.05 -49.91 -43.35
CA ALA A 252 32.58 -49.61 -42.00
C ALA A 252 32.04 -50.91 -41.38
N SER A 253 32.94 -51.74 -40.86
CA SER A 253 32.57 -52.86 -39.99
C SER A 253 31.86 -52.30 -38.75
N ASN A 254 30.61 -52.72 -38.53
CA ASN A 254 29.71 -52.42 -37.40
C ASN A 254 30.35 -51.73 -36.17
N SER A 255 30.58 -50.42 -36.25
CA SER A 255 30.81 -49.60 -35.07
C SER A 255 29.46 -49.28 -34.47
N ASN A 256 29.02 -50.12 -33.54
CA ASN A 256 27.73 -49.99 -32.86
C ASN A 256 27.79 -48.74 -31.95
N VAL A 257 27.44 -47.57 -32.48
CA VAL A 257 27.22 -46.36 -31.67
C VAL A 257 25.92 -46.58 -30.95
N ASP A 258 26.00 -46.90 -29.65
CA ASP A 258 24.84 -47.29 -28.87
C ASP A 258 23.92 -46.09 -28.60
N LEU A 259 23.01 -45.85 -29.54
CA LEU A 259 21.97 -44.81 -29.45
C LEU A 259 20.83 -45.21 -28.48
N ALA A 260 20.99 -46.30 -27.71
CA ALA A 260 19.95 -46.92 -26.88
C ALA A 260 19.57 -46.16 -25.60
N ALA A 261 20.01 -44.92 -25.43
CA ALA A 261 19.61 -44.06 -24.30
C ALA A 261 18.26 -43.34 -24.51
N LEU A 262 17.57 -43.57 -25.63
CA LEU A 262 16.26 -43.00 -25.92
C LEU A 262 15.16 -44.05 -25.70
N GLY A 263 14.37 -43.83 -24.65
CA GLY A 263 13.18 -44.62 -24.34
C GLY A 263 12.05 -44.42 -25.34
N ILE A 264 11.01 -45.24 -25.18
CA ILE A 264 9.79 -45.20 -25.99
C ILE A 264 8.68 -44.56 -25.16
N SER A 265 7.93 -43.65 -25.77
CA SER A 265 6.57 -43.31 -25.34
C SER A 265 5.58 -43.75 -26.42
N GLU A 266 4.50 -44.42 -26.01
CA GLU A 266 3.34 -44.71 -26.84
C GLU A 266 2.13 -43.95 -26.28
N MET A 267 1.88 -42.72 -26.77
CA MET A 267 0.55 -42.09 -26.73
C MET A 267 0.52 -40.85 -27.65
N GLY A 268 -0.69 -40.45 -28.08
CA GLY A 268 -0.89 -39.22 -28.86
C GLY A 268 -0.72 -37.95 -28.01
N ASN A 269 -0.81 -36.78 -28.66
CA ASN A 269 -0.55 -35.45 -28.08
C ASN A 269 -0.97 -35.29 -26.60
N THR A 270 -0.02 -35.53 -25.69
CA THR A 270 -0.10 -35.15 -24.27
C THR A 270 0.26 -33.67 -24.08
N GLU A 271 0.89 -33.05 -25.08
CA GLU A 271 1.26 -31.64 -25.08
C GLU A 271 0.14 -30.72 -25.59
N ARG A 272 -0.15 -29.67 -24.82
CA ARG A 272 -1.10 -28.60 -25.18
C ARG A 272 -0.33 -27.34 -25.56
N ILE A 273 -0.28 -27.01 -26.85
CA ILE A 273 0.29 -25.73 -27.33
C ILE A 273 -0.56 -24.55 -26.81
N ILE A 274 0.01 -23.81 -25.85
CA ILE A 274 -0.61 -22.61 -25.27
C ILE A 274 -0.49 -21.37 -26.16
N GLY A 275 0.56 -21.26 -26.97
CA GLY A 275 0.79 -20.15 -27.89
C GLY A 275 2.21 -20.17 -28.45
N TYR A 276 2.56 -19.11 -29.16
CA TYR A 276 3.85 -18.92 -29.83
C TYR A 276 4.52 -17.65 -29.31
N TRP A 277 5.85 -17.58 -29.45
CA TRP A 277 6.63 -16.37 -29.16
C TRP A 277 7.57 -16.07 -30.32
N THR A 278 7.72 -14.79 -30.67
CA THR A 278 8.71 -14.32 -31.65
C THR A 278 9.39 -13.04 -31.16
N ARG A 279 10.67 -12.86 -31.51
CA ARG A 279 11.45 -11.66 -31.15
C ARG A 279 10.81 -10.36 -31.65
N GLN A 280 9.99 -10.40 -32.70
CA GLN A 280 9.34 -9.23 -33.30
C GLN A 280 7.98 -8.89 -32.67
N LYS A 281 7.20 -9.88 -32.23
CA LYS A 281 5.81 -9.66 -31.76
C LYS A 281 5.57 -9.97 -30.28
N GLY A 282 6.50 -10.65 -29.59
CA GLY A 282 6.20 -11.25 -28.30
C GLY A 282 5.24 -12.44 -28.48
N PHE A 283 4.18 -12.51 -27.67
CA PHE A 283 3.23 -13.63 -27.68
C PHE A 283 2.13 -13.53 -28.74
N SER A 284 1.75 -14.68 -29.31
CA SER A 284 0.57 -14.83 -30.16
C SER A 284 -0.09 -16.21 -30.01
N GLN A 285 -1.42 -16.28 -30.23
CA GLN A 285 -2.14 -17.56 -30.24
C GLN A 285 -1.99 -18.33 -31.56
N ASP A 286 -1.72 -17.60 -32.65
CA ASP A 286 -1.43 -18.11 -33.99
C ASP A 286 -0.11 -17.54 -34.49
N LEU A 287 0.66 -18.34 -35.22
CA LEU A 287 1.92 -17.97 -35.85
C LEU A 287 1.70 -17.23 -37.18
N ASN A 288 0.57 -17.49 -37.86
CA ASN A 288 0.23 -16.93 -39.16
C ASN A 288 -0.52 -15.58 -39.09
N ASP A 289 -0.63 -14.96 -37.91
CA ASP A 289 -1.28 -13.66 -37.78
C ASP A 289 -0.47 -12.58 -38.51
N THR A 290 -0.98 -12.15 -39.67
CA THR A 290 -0.34 -11.16 -40.55
C THR A 290 -0.54 -9.72 -40.07
N ARG A 291 -1.32 -9.48 -39.00
CA ARG A 291 -1.51 -8.14 -38.44
C ARG A 291 -0.19 -7.59 -37.91
N LYS A 292 0.09 -6.33 -38.25
CA LYS A 292 1.19 -5.54 -37.66
C LYS A 292 0.76 -5.04 -36.28
N GLU A 293 0.61 -5.96 -35.34
CA GLU A 293 0.45 -5.61 -33.92
C GLU A 293 1.81 -5.20 -33.32
N ALA A 294 1.78 -4.34 -32.31
CA ALA A 294 2.95 -3.99 -31.51
C ALA A 294 3.39 -5.19 -30.65
N TYR A 295 4.66 -5.17 -30.23
CA TYR A 295 5.23 -6.20 -29.34
C TYR A 295 4.38 -6.33 -28.06
N SER A 296 3.88 -7.52 -27.77
CA SER A 296 2.99 -7.76 -26.63
C SER A 296 3.48 -8.92 -25.77
N THR A 297 3.58 -8.66 -24.47
CA THR A 297 3.81 -9.69 -23.44
C THR A 297 2.55 -9.96 -22.62
N SER A 298 1.34 -9.65 -23.12
CA SER A 298 0.12 -9.98 -22.39
C SER A 298 -0.15 -11.48 -22.40
N LYS A 299 -0.50 -12.05 -21.25
CA LYS A 299 -0.96 -13.43 -21.12
C LYS A 299 -2.25 -13.72 -21.88
N ASP A 300 -3.05 -12.71 -22.22
CA ASP A 300 -4.29 -12.88 -23.00
C ASP A 300 -4.00 -13.30 -24.46
N LYS A 301 -2.78 -13.04 -24.94
CA LYS A 301 -2.26 -13.54 -26.22
C LYS A 301 -1.82 -15.01 -26.16
N LEU A 302 -2.02 -15.69 -25.04
CA LEU A 302 -1.83 -17.13 -24.84
C LEU A 302 -3.15 -17.79 -24.44
N LYS A 303 -3.29 -19.09 -24.72
CA LYS A 303 -4.36 -19.92 -24.15
C LYS A 303 -4.04 -20.18 -22.68
N GLN A 304 -5.08 -20.26 -21.84
CA GLN A 304 -4.94 -20.52 -20.41
C GLN A 304 -4.12 -21.80 -20.13
N PRO A 305 -2.99 -21.71 -19.41
CA PRO A 305 -2.22 -22.87 -18.97
C PRO A 305 -3.01 -23.79 -18.04
N ILE A 306 -2.52 -25.03 -17.91
CA ILE A 306 -2.86 -25.92 -16.80
C ILE A 306 -1.60 -26.02 -15.95
N TRP A 307 -1.75 -25.88 -14.64
CA TRP A 307 -0.65 -25.90 -13.68
C TRP A 307 -0.63 -27.22 -12.90
N PRO A 308 0.44 -27.52 -12.16
CA PRO A 308 0.53 -28.74 -11.36
C PRO A 308 -0.64 -28.85 -10.38
N GLY A 309 -1.15 -30.07 -10.16
CA GLY A 309 -2.43 -30.28 -9.48
C GLY A 309 -3.68 -30.12 -10.37
N TYR A 310 -3.53 -29.99 -11.69
CA TYR A 310 -4.63 -29.84 -12.68
C TYR A 310 -5.48 -28.56 -12.52
N THR A 311 -4.94 -27.55 -11.85
CA THR A 311 -5.62 -26.25 -11.67
C THR A 311 -5.39 -25.33 -12.87
N ILE A 312 -6.37 -24.47 -13.16
CA ILE A 312 -6.23 -23.34 -14.09
C ILE A 312 -5.88 -22.03 -13.35
N GLU A 313 -5.84 -22.07 -12.01
CA GLU A 313 -5.47 -20.94 -11.19
C GLU A 313 -3.96 -20.71 -11.24
N GLN A 314 -3.57 -19.44 -11.46
CA GLN A 314 -2.18 -19.07 -11.60
C GLN A 314 -1.42 -19.29 -10.26
N PRO A 315 -0.27 -20.00 -10.27
CA PRO A 315 0.60 -20.12 -9.11
C PRO A 315 1.04 -18.75 -8.59
N THR A 316 1.09 -18.63 -7.27
CA THR A 316 1.34 -17.39 -6.50
C THR A 316 0.32 -16.28 -6.77
N LYS A 317 -0.80 -16.31 -6.03
CA LYS A 317 -1.55 -15.09 -5.66
C LYS A 317 -1.01 -14.58 -4.32
N LEU A 318 -0.96 -13.27 -4.14
CA LEU A 318 -0.65 -12.66 -2.86
C LEU A 318 -1.83 -12.90 -1.89
N ARG A 319 -1.65 -13.72 -0.86
CA ARG A 319 -2.67 -13.96 0.17
C ARG A 319 -2.62 -12.83 1.18
N ILE A 320 -3.59 -11.94 1.10
CA ILE A 320 -3.67 -10.76 1.95
C ILE A 320 -4.59 -11.07 3.14
N GLY A 321 -4.02 -11.16 4.33
CA GLY A 321 -4.80 -11.20 5.57
C GLY A 321 -5.52 -9.88 5.79
N VAL A 322 -6.79 -9.95 6.19
CA VAL A 322 -7.61 -8.76 6.52
C VAL A 322 -8.23 -8.98 7.90
N PRO A 323 -8.05 -8.06 8.87
CA PRO A 323 -8.67 -8.17 10.18
C PRO A 323 -10.20 -8.06 10.09
N VAL A 324 -10.92 -8.70 11.03
CA VAL A 324 -12.38 -8.69 11.09
C VAL A 324 -12.82 -8.01 12.37
N ARG A 325 -13.37 -6.80 12.26
CA ARG A 325 -13.78 -5.97 13.41
C ARG A 325 -15.30 -5.85 13.48
N ARG A 326 -15.81 -5.43 14.64
CA ARG A 326 -17.23 -5.08 14.86
C ARG A 326 -17.28 -3.64 15.40
N GLY A 327 -18.29 -2.87 14.98
CA GLY A 327 -18.50 -1.49 15.42
C GLY A 327 -18.09 -0.49 14.35
N PHE A 328 -16.79 -0.23 14.22
CA PHE A 328 -16.24 0.65 13.18
C PHE A 328 -15.98 -0.17 11.91
N GLU A 329 -16.64 0.20 10.80
CA GLU A 329 -16.63 -0.51 9.51
C GLU A 329 -16.04 0.35 8.37
N GLU A 330 -15.77 1.63 8.65
CA GLU A 330 -15.34 2.65 7.69
C GLU A 330 -13.94 2.35 7.13
N PHE A 331 -13.01 1.92 7.98
CA PHE A 331 -11.68 1.46 7.53
C PHE A 331 -11.72 0.07 6.89
N LEU A 332 -12.50 -0.85 7.47
CA LEU A 332 -12.60 -2.24 7.03
C LEU A 332 -13.95 -2.86 7.36
N LYS A 333 -14.59 -3.42 6.32
CA LYS A 333 -15.87 -4.09 6.37
C LYS A 333 -15.82 -5.43 5.63
N VAL A 334 -16.31 -6.48 6.28
CA VAL A 334 -16.36 -7.85 5.73
C VAL A 334 -17.80 -8.36 5.72
N GLU A 335 -18.44 -8.31 4.55
CA GLU A 335 -19.80 -8.82 4.33
C GLU A 335 -19.78 -10.21 3.66
N TRP A 336 -20.89 -10.95 3.71
CA TRP A 336 -20.99 -12.29 3.16
C TRP A 336 -22.12 -12.40 2.14
N HIS A 337 -21.79 -12.75 0.90
CA HIS A 337 -22.79 -13.00 -0.13
C HIS A 337 -23.47 -14.36 0.11
N SER A 338 -24.75 -14.34 0.45
CA SER A 338 -25.57 -15.51 0.83
C SER A 338 -25.53 -16.67 -0.17
N ASN A 339 -25.30 -16.39 -1.45
CA ASN A 339 -25.39 -17.37 -2.54
C ASN A 339 -24.05 -18.02 -2.91
N THR A 340 -22.91 -17.40 -2.57
CA THR A 340 -21.57 -17.86 -2.99
C THR A 340 -20.66 -18.22 -1.81
N ASN A 341 -21.05 -17.84 -0.59
CA ASN A 341 -20.26 -17.99 0.62
C ASN A 341 -18.83 -17.42 0.51
N LYS A 342 -18.62 -16.45 -0.39
CA LYS A 342 -17.38 -15.67 -0.51
C LYS A 342 -17.51 -14.35 0.28
N PRO A 343 -16.45 -13.94 0.99
CA PRO A 343 -16.42 -12.63 1.65
C PRO A 343 -16.37 -11.52 0.60
N SER A 344 -17.20 -10.50 0.79
CA SER A 344 -17.04 -9.17 0.21
C SER A 344 -16.21 -8.34 1.18
N ILE A 345 -15.16 -7.68 0.72
CA ILE A 345 -14.31 -6.85 1.57
C ILE A 345 -14.23 -5.45 0.97
N SER A 346 -14.51 -4.45 1.78
CA SER A 346 -14.52 -3.03 1.43
C SER A 346 -14.06 -2.19 2.63
N GLY A 347 -13.88 -0.89 2.43
CA GLY A 347 -13.42 0.04 3.48
C GLY A 347 -12.27 0.90 2.98
N PHE A 348 -11.99 2.00 3.67
CA PHE A 348 -10.94 2.96 3.33
C PHE A 348 -9.59 2.28 3.03
N SER A 349 -9.13 1.40 3.92
CA SER A 349 -7.83 0.72 3.80
C SER A 349 -7.73 -0.21 2.60
N ILE A 350 -8.88 -0.72 2.12
CA ILE A 350 -8.98 -1.57 0.93
C ILE A 350 -8.97 -0.72 -0.33
N ASP A 351 -9.76 0.36 -0.38
CA ASP A 351 -9.81 1.26 -1.52
C ASP A 351 -8.45 1.95 -1.75
N VAL A 352 -7.74 2.34 -0.69
CA VAL A 352 -6.35 2.80 -0.77
C VAL A 352 -5.45 1.72 -1.37
N PHE A 353 -5.54 0.46 -0.90
CA PHE A 353 -4.77 -0.63 -1.49
C PHE A 353 -5.10 -0.88 -2.97
N LEU A 354 -6.37 -0.76 -3.38
CA LEU A 354 -6.79 -0.90 -4.78
C LEU A 354 -6.21 0.22 -5.66
N ALA A 355 -6.28 1.48 -5.21
CA ALA A 355 -5.66 2.62 -5.90
C ALA A 355 -4.13 2.47 -6.00
N VAL A 356 -3.49 2.00 -4.94
CA VAL A 356 -2.04 1.71 -4.88
C VAL A 356 -1.68 0.59 -5.86
N LYS A 357 -2.47 -0.48 -5.93
CA LYS A 357 -2.30 -1.56 -6.91
C LYS A 357 -2.40 -1.03 -8.34
N ASP A 358 -3.37 -0.17 -8.63
CA ASP A 358 -3.57 0.39 -9.97
C ASP A 358 -2.49 1.39 -10.38
N ALA A 359 -1.76 1.95 -9.40
CA ALA A 359 -0.55 2.74 -9.62
C ALA A 359 0.74 1.88 -9.82
N LEU A 360 0.67 0.55 -9.74
CA LEU A 360 1.82 -0.33 -10.01
C LEU A 360 2.01 -0.59 -11.51
N HIS A 361 3.25 -0.47 -11.99
CA HIS A 361 3.65 -0.76 -13.37
C HIS A 361 3.60 -2.25 -13.77
N PHE A 362 3.07 -3.12 -12.92
CA PHE A 362 3.07 -4.58 -13.09
C PHE A 362 1.79 -5.19 -12.49
N PRO A 363 1.26 -6.29 -13.07
CA PRO A 363 0.10 -6.97 -12.52
C PRO A 363 0.47 -7.64 -11.18
N LEU A 364 -0.34 -7.40 -10.16
CA LEU A 364 -0.23 -8.04 -8.84
C LEU A 364 -1.50 -8.88 -8.59
N PRO A 365 -1.49 -10.20 -8.83
CA PRO A 365 -2.60 -11.08 -8.47
C PRO A 365 -2.68 -11.23 -6.94
N TYR A 366 -3.87 -11.06 -6.37
CA TYR A 366 -4.10 -11.14 -4.92
C TYR A 366 -5.43 -11.83 -4.62
N GLU A 367 -5.56 -12.29 -3.38
CA GLU A 367 -6.84 -12.66 -2.77
C GLU A 367 -6.86 -12.17 -1.32
N PHE A 368 -7.99 -11.63 -0.88
CA PHE A 368 -8.17 -11.28 0.52
C PHE A 368 -8.72 -12.46 1.31
N ILE A 369 -8.16 -12.70 2.49
CA ILE A 369 -8.55 -13.78 3.40
C ILE A 369 -8.86 -13.16 4.77
N PRO A 370 -10.14 -13.09 5.19
CA PRO A 370 -10.51 -12.59 6.50
C PRO A 370 -9.87 -13.41 7.64
N TYR A 371 -9.34 -12.73 8.65
CA TYR A 371 -8.76 -13.34 9.84
C TYR A 371 -9.85 -13.64 10.88
N MET A 372 -10.50 -14.80 10.74
CA MET A 372 -11.68 -15.15 11.53
C MET A 372 -11.68 -16.58 12.11
N ASN A 373 -12.48 -16.75 13.17
CA ASN A 373 -12.87 -18.01 13.78
C ASN A 373 -14.03 -18.69 13.04
N THR A 374 -14.40 -19.89 13.46
CA THR A 374 -15.58 -20.64 12.96
C THR A 374 -16.87 -19.80 12.97
N ASP A 375 -17.00 -18.92 13.96
CA ASP A 375 -18.19 -18.09 14.19
C ASP A 375 -18.14 -16.74 13.45
N ARG A 376 -17.23 -16.59 12.47
CA ARG A 376 -17.01 -15.37 11.68
C ARG A 376 -16.65 -14.12 12.49
N GLN A 377 -16.05 -14.30 13.67
CA GLN A 377 -15.48 -13.23 14.51
C GLN A 377 -13.95 -13.20 14.38
N SER A 378 -13.26 -12.13 14.77
CA SER A 378 -11.78 -12.06 14.72
C SER A 378 -11.12 -13.30 15.34
N ASN A 379 -10.08 -13.83 14.69
CA ASN A 379 -9.28 -14.95 15.20
C ASN A 379 -8.17 -14.49 16.18
N GLY A 380 -8.45 -13.47 16.99
CA GLY A 380 -7.50 -12.87 17.92
C GLY A 380 -7.10 -11.43 17.57
N THR A 381 -5.86 -11.09 17.91
CA THR A 381 -5.27 -9.74 17.90
C THR A 381 -4.51 -9.41 16.61
N TYR A 382 -4.16 -8.14 16.42
CA TYR A 382 -3.29 -7.68 15.33
C TYR A 382 -1.90 -8.29 15.39
N ASP A 383 -1.34 -8.53 16.58
CA ASP A 383 -0.01 -9.15 16.72
C ASP A 383 -0.06 -10.61 16.24
N GLU A 384 -1.12 -11.35 16.58
CA GLU A 384 -1.35 -12.72 16.12
C GLU A 384 -1.63 -12.78 14.60
N LEU A 385 -2.36 -11.80 14.05
CA LEU A 385 -2.57 -11.61 12.61
C LEU A 385 -1.26 -11.35 11.87
N LEU A 386 -0.42 -10.44 12.35
CA LEU A 386 0.90 -10.19 11.76
C LEU A 386 1.81 -11.42 11.89
N TYR A 387 1.73 -12.14 13.00
CA TYR A 387 2.42 -13.42 13.17
C TYR A 387 1.94 -14.49 12.17
N GLN A 388 0.71 -14.42 11.65
CA GLN A 388 0.28 -15.31 10.56
C GLN A 388 1.12 -15.15 9.27
N ILE A 389 1.79 -14.01 9.08
CA ILE A 389 2.72 -13.78 7.96
C ILE A 389 4.01 -14.60 8.13
N THR A 390 4.51 -14.75 9.37
CA THR A 390 5.75 -15.50 9.67
C THR A 390 5.55 -17.01 9.50
N ILE A 391 4.40 -17.53 9.92
CA ILE A 391 4.00 -18.93 9.71
C ILE A 391 3.50 -19.24 8.29
N GLN A 392 3.61 -18.28 7.37
CA GLN A 392 3.28 -18.41 5.94
C GLN A 392 1.80 -18.69 5.63
N LYS A 393 0.86 -18.35 6.53
CA LYS A 393 -0.58 -18.40 6.26
C LYS A 393 -1.02 -17.22 5.38
N TYR A 394 -0.43 -16.05 5.61
CA TYR A 394 -0.56 -14.86 4.76
C TYR A 394 0.79 -14.42 4.19
N ASP A 395 0.76 -13.66 3.10
CA ASP A 395 1.93 -13.06 2.44
C ASP A 395 2.03 -11.55 2.70
N ALA A 396 0.88 -10.93 2.98
CA ALA A 396 0.70 -9.53 3.35
C ALA A 396 -0.49 -9.39 4.31
N VAL A 397 -0.59 -8.26 5.02
CA VAL A 397 -1.81 -7.84 5.73
C VAL A 397 -2.18 -6.44 5.26
N VAL A 398 -3.40 -6.27 4.77
CA VAL A 398 -3.97 -4.96 4.42
C VAL A 398 -5.08 -4.66 5.39
N GLY A 399 -5.06 -3.43 5.90
CA GLY A 399 -5.99 -3.00 6.91
C GLY A 399 -5.34 -2.04 7.88
N ASP A 400 -5.86 -2.12 9.09
CA ASP A 400 -5.78 -1.10 10.11
C ASP A 400 -4.82 -1.52 11.24
N THR A 401 -3.53 -1.69 10.91
CA THR A 401 -2.48 -2.15 11.84
C THR A 401 -1.38 -1.13 12.17
N THR A 402 -1.30 -0.65 13.41
CA THR A 402 -0.19 0.21 13.88
C THR A 402 1.22 -0.28 13.51
N ILE A 403 2.08 0.65 13.09
CA ILE A 403 3.54 0.44 13.01
C ILE A 403 4.14 0.60 14.41
N VAL A 404 4.29 -0.51 15.15
CA VAL A 404 4.99 -0.54 16.46
C VAL A 404 6.38 -1.15 16.28
N ALA A 405 7.40 -0.60 16.96
CA ALA A 405 8.78 -1.11 16.89
C ALA A 405 8.92 -2.62 17.16
N ASN A 406 8.09 -3.20 18.05
CA ASN A 406 8.04 -4.64 18.31
C ASN A 406 7.60 -5.45 17.09
N ARG A 407 6.62 -4.95 16.32
CA ARG A 407 6.12 -5.60 15.09
C ARG A 407 7.19 -5.58 13.99
N SER A 408 7.93 -4.48 13.87
CA SER A 408 9.04 -4.32 12.90
C SER A 408 10.20 -5.31 13.07
N LEU A 409 10.23 -6.08 14.17
CA LEU A 409 11.20 -7.16 14.35
C LEU A 409 10.91 -8.36 13.43
N TYR A 410 9.65 -8.62 13.07
CA TYR A 410 9.24 -9.84 12.34
C TYR A 410 8.41 -9.59 11.06
N VAL A 411 7.91 -8.37 10.85
CA VAL A 411 7.30 -7.91 9.58
C VAL A 411 7.96 -6.62 9.09
N ASP A 412 7.92 -6.38 7.77
CA ASP A 412 8.33 -5.09 7.19
C ASP A 412 7.07 -4.27 6.88
N PHE A 413 7.10 -2.97 7.18
CA PHE A 413 6.01 -2.06 6.87
C PHE A 413 6.28 -1.27 5.59
N THR A 414 5.21 -0.88 4.90
CA THR A 414 5.30 0.13 3.84
C THR A 414 5.38 1.53 4.44
N LEU A 415 5.57 2.55 3.59
CA LEU A 415 5.24 3.91 4.00
C LEU A 415 3.75 3.98 4.45
N PRO A 416 3.45 4.80 5.47
CA PRO A 416 2.08 5.01 5.93
C PRO A 416 1.27 5.78 4.88
N TYR A 417 -0.04 5.50 4.80
CA TYR A 417 -0.96 6.24 3.94
C TYR A 417 -1.80 7.30 4.68
N SER A 418 -1.75 7.31 6.02
CA SER A 418 -2.46 8.24 6.89
C SER A 418 -1.49 8.81 7.93
N GLU A 419 -1.74 10.02 8.41
CA GLU A 419 -0.93 10.64 9.45
C GLU A 419 -1.21 10.00 10.82
N SER A 420 -0.15 9.63 11.54
CA SER A 420 -0.25 9.11 12.90
C SER A 420 -0.31 10.24 13.92
N GLY A 421 -1.37 10.31 14.72
CA GLY A 421 -1.55 11.32 15.76
C GLY A 421 -2.38 10.82 16.93
N VAL A 422 -2.12 11.36 18.13
CA VAL A 422 -2.91 11.08 19.34
C VAL A 422 -3.80 12.29 19.61
N SER A 423 -5.12 12.06 19.60
CA SER A 423 -6.13 13.10 19.88
C SER A 423 -6.97 12.71 21.08
N MET A 424 -7.26 13.66 21.97
CA MET A 424 -8.13 13.46 23.12
C MET A 424 -9.55 13.90 22.78
N VAL A 425 -10.49 12.95 22.73
CA VAL A 425 -11.92 13.27 22.66
C VAL A 425 -12.42 13.56 24.07
N VAL A 426 -12.86 14.80 24.30
CA VAL A 426 -13.45 15.25 25.57
C VAL A 426 -14.91 15.56 25.34
N LEU A 427 -15.79 15.15 26.26
CA LEU A 427 -17.18 15.59 26.25
C LEU A 427 -17.23 17.11 26.42
N VAL A 428 -17.83 17.80 25.44
CA VAL A 428 -18.15 19.22 25.56
C VAL A 428 -19.11 19.37 26.74
N LYS A 429 -18.71 20.15 27.76
CA LYS A 429 -19.61 20.51 28.86
C LYS A 429 -20.59 21.57 28.35
N ASP A 430 -21.84 21.48 28.81
CA ASP A 430 -22.86 22.48 28.51
C ASP A 430 -22.40 23.89 28.84
N ASP A 431 -22.76 24.85 27.99
CA ASP A 431 -22.38 26.25 28.15
C ASP A 431 -23.02 26.87 29.40
N GLU A 432 -22.20 27.04 30.44
CA GLU A 432 -22.62 27.64 31.72
C GLU A 432 -23.04 29.12 31.60
N SER A 433 -22.81 29.80 30.45
CA SER A 433 -23.21 31.19 30.22
C SER A 433 -24.72 31.43 30.41
N LYS A 434 -25.54 30.39 30.19
CA LYS A 434 -27.01 30.43 30.28
C LYS A 434 -27.55 30.30 31.72
N ASN A 435 -26.70 30.32 32.74
CA ASN A 435 -27.15 30.20 34.12
C ASN A 435 -27.77 31.52 34.64
N PHE A 436 -29.06 31.51 34.96
CA PHE A 436 -29.84 32.66 35.46
C PHE A 436 -29.28 33.31 36.74
N TRP A 437 -28.44 32.59 37.50
CA TRP A 437 -27.80 33.04 38.73
C TRP A 437 -26.28 33.19 38.59
N ILE A 438 -25.75 33.39 37.37
CA ILE A 438 -24.29 33.41 37.13
C ILE A 438 -23.55 34.47 37.97
N PHE A 439 -24.22 35.58 38.32
CA PHE A 439 -23.66 36.63 39.18
C PHE A 439 -23.39 36.18 40.64
N LEU A 440 -23.96 35.06 41.10
CA LEU A 440 -23.68 34.49 42.42
C LEU A 440 -22.47 33.55 42.43
N LYS A 441 -22.08 32.98 41.28
CA LYS A 441 -20.94 32.03 41.17
C LYS A 441 -19.54 32.58 41.52
N PRO A 442 -19.19 33.87 41.31
CA PRO A 442 -17.85 34.38 41.61
C PRO A 442 -17.43 34.31 43.09
N LEU A 443 -18.40 34.21 44.00
CA LEU A 443 -18.20 34.15 45.44
C LEU A 443 -18.81 32.85 45.97
N SER A 444 -18.05 32.08 46.76
CA SER A 444 -18.59 30.89 47.41
C SER A 444 -19.67 31.26 48.42
N LEU A 445 -20.58 30.33 48.75
CA LEU A 445 -21.65 30.59 49.72
C LEU A 445 -21.10 31.04 51.09
N ASN A 446 -19.96 30.48 51.49
CA ASN A 446 -19.22 30.92 52.68
C ASN A 446 -18.72 32.37 52.55
N LEU A 447 -18.21 32.77 51.39
CA LEU A 447 -17.80 34.16 51.13
C LEU A 447 -18.99 35.12 51.11
N TRP A 448 -20.14 34.74 50.55
CA TRP A 448 -21.38 35.53 50.60
C TRP A 448 -21.85 35.76 52.05
N LEU A 449 -21.88 34.69 52.86
CA LEU A 449 -22.20 34.79 54.29
C LEU A 449 -21.16 35.62 55.06
N SER A 450 -19.86 35.44 54.78
CA SER A 450 -18.79 36.23 55.39
C SER A 450 -18.85 37.69 54.99
N THR A 451 -19.26 38.03 53.76
CA THR A 451 -19.44 39.41 53.29
C THR A 451 -20.62 40.05 54.00
N GLY A 452 -21.74 39.32 54.11
CA GLY A 452 -22.91 39.77 54.88
C GLY A 452 -22.60 39.99 56.37
N ALA A 453 -21.75 39.14 56.96
CA ALA A 453 -21.28 39.31 58.34
C ALA A 453 -20.25 40.45 58.49
N ALA A 454 -19.35 40.62 57.52
CA ALA A 454 -18.33 41.69 57.52
C ALA A 454 -18.94 43.09 57.34
N PHE A 455 -20.07 43.21 56.63
CA PHE A 455 -20.86 44.46 56.58
C PHE A 455 -21.44 44.86 57.95
N ILE A 456 -21.54 43.94 58.91
CA ILE A 456 -21.96 44.20 60.29
C ILE A 456 -20.74 44.42 61.21
N ILE A 457 -19.56 43.90 60.85
CA ILE A 457 -18.34 43.89 61.67
C ILE A 457 -17.17 44.42 60.84
N THR A 458 -17.05 45.74 60.73
CA THR A 458 -15.94 46.39 60.01
C THR A 458 -14.59 46.18 60.71
N GLY A 459 -13.66 45.53 60.01
CA GLY A 459 -12.21 45.63 60.26
C GLY A 459 -11.53 44.35 60.75
N PHE A 460 -11.05 43.52 59.81
CA PHE A 460 -9.93 42.61 60.06
C PHE A 460 -9.08 42.36 58.81
N ASP A 461 -7.82 41.99 59.04
CA ASP A 461 -6.68 42.02 58.10
C ASP A 461 -6.39 40.66 57.43
N GLU A 462 -5.65 40.68 56.32
CA GLU A 462 -5.31 39.52 55.50
C GLU A 462 -4.17 38.68 56.07
N SER A 463 -4.42 37.38 56.32
CA SER A 463 -3.47 36.33 55.91
C SER A 463 -4.08 34.94 56.02
N LYS A 464 -4.29 34.29 54.87
CA LYS A 464 -4.10 32.84 54.58
C LYS A 464 -4.86 32.46 53.31
N LEU A 465 -4.13 32.16 52.24
CA LEU A 465 -4.19 30.88 51.51
C LEU A 465 -3.09 30.83 50.43
N LYS A 466 -2.60 29.62 50.13
CA LYS A 466 -1.62 29.32 49.07
C LYS A 466 -2.25 28.34 48.08
N SER A 467 -1.78 28.37 46.83
CA SER A 467 -2.12 27.42 45.76
C SER A 467 -1.00 26.41 45.55
N TYR A 468 -1.35 25.24 45.00
CA TYR A 468 -0.44 24.28 44.36
C TYR A 468 -0.97 23.94 42.97
N ASN A 469 -0.07 23.77 42.00
CA ASN A 469 -0.32 23.33 40.63
C ASN A 469 0.87 22.45 40.21
N THR A 470 0.77 21.11 40.19
CA THR A 470 1.87 20.22 39.75
C THR A 470 1.36 19.00 38.97
N PRO A 471 2.19 18.35 38.12
CA PRO A 471 1.72 17.45 37.05
C PRO A 471 1.27 16.05 37.48
N GLU A 472 1.29 15.72 38.77
CA GLU A 472 1.05 14.36 39.28
C GLU A 472 -0.38 13.85 39.04
N GLU A 473 -1.37 14.74 38.87
CA GLU A 473 -2.77 14.38 38.54
C GLU A 473 -2.90 13.60 37.22
N TYR A 474 -1.99 13.81 36.26
CA TYR A 474 -1.99 13.08 34.99
C TYR A 474 -1.61 11.60 35.13
N HIS A 475 -0.91 11.23 36.21
CA HIS A 475 -0.58 9.82 36.49
C HIS A 475 -1.78 9.07 37.11
N GLU A 476 -2.61 9.79 37.87
CA GLU A 476 -3.79 9.24 38.55
C GLU A 476 -4.91 8.87 37.57
N ALA A 477 -5.07 9.65 36.48
CA ALA A 477 -6.02 9.38 35.40
C ALA A 477 -5.78 8.05 34.65
N LEU A 478 -4.54 7.55 34.62
CA LEU A 478 -4.19 6.25 34.02
C LEU A 478 -4.50 5.06 34.94
N LEU A 479 -4.57 5.28 36.25
CA LEU A 479 -4.83 4.24 37.26
C LEU A 479 -6.33 4.02 37.52
N ASN A 480 -7.16 5.06 37.35
CA ASN A 480 -8.57 5.02 37.76
C ASN A 480 -9.51 4.19 36.84
N GLY A 481 -9.12 3.93 35.60
CA GLY A 481 -9.89 3.12 34.66
C GLY A 481 -11.27 3.69 34.26
N THR A 482 -11.99 2.97 33.40
CA THR A 482 -13.15 3.49 32.64
C THR A 482 -14.33 3.98 33.47
N ASN A 483 -14.49 3.46 34.69
CA ASN A 483 -15.67 3.73 35.50
C ASN A 483 -15.47 4.91 36.49
N ASN A 484 -14.23 5.38 36.66
CA ASN A 484 -13.86 6.48 37.55
C ASN A 484 -13.14 7.63 36.81
N GLY A 485 -13.43 7.82 35.51
CA GLY A 485 -12.91 8.94 34.71
C GLY A 485 -11.59 8.71 33.98
N GLY A 486 -11.10 7.47 33.91
CA GLY A 486 -9.96 7.07 33.07
C GLY A 486 -10.35 6.74 31.62
N VAL A 487 -9.34 6.48 30.78
CA VAL A 487 -9.48 6.25 29.32
C VAL A 487 -9.96 4.82 29.01
N ALA A 488 -10.78 4.65 27.96
CA ALA A 488 -11.44 3.38 27.63
C ALA A 488 -10.92 2.60 26.41
N ALA A 489 -10.31 3.27 25.43
CA ALA A 489 -9.76 2.59 24.24
C ALA A 489 -8.66 3.44 23.56
N ILE A 490 -7.83 2.75 22.76
CA ILE A 490 -6.79 3.30 21.89
C ILE A 490 -6.92 2.55 20.55
N PHE A 491 -6.85 3.26 19.41
CA PHE A 491 -6.91 2.68 18.06
C PHE A 491 -5.89 3.37 17.14
N ASP A 492 -5.29 2.60 16.21
CA ASP A 492 -4.15 3.02 15.36
C ASP A 492 -3.94 2.00 14.21
N GLU A 493 -3.79 2.47 12.95
CA GLU A 493 -4.29 1.75 11.76
C GLU A 493 -3.50 1.91 10.41
N ILE A 494 -2.60 0.97 10.01
CA ILE A 494 -1.74 0.97 8.76
C ILE A 494 -1.45 -0.47 8.21
N PRO A 495 -1.06 -0.74 6.93
CA PRO A 495 -0.78 -2.11 6.42
C PRO A 495 0.66 -2.65 6.61
N ALA A 496 0.83 -3.97 6.58
CA ALA A 496 2.11 -4.68 6.83
C ALA A 496 2.42 -5.77 5.78
N LEU A 497 3.71 -6.04 5.54
CA LEU A 497 4.21 -7.02 4.58
C LEU A 497 5.20 -8.01 5.22
N ARG A 498 5.44 -9.16 4.56
CA ARG A 498 6.49 -10.09 5.00
C ARG A 498 7.87 -9.42 5.01
N LYS A 499 8.64 -9.66 6.08
CA LYS A 499 10.03 -9.19 6.21
C LYS A 499 10.89 -9.65 5.03
N GLY A 500 11.67 -8.74 4.45
CA GLY A 500 12.48 -8.93 3.25
C GLY A 500 11.71 -8.86 1.92
N SER A 501 10.40 -8.61 1.93
CA SER A 501 9.56 -8.69 0.72
C SER A 501 10.02 -7.71 -0.37
N PRO A 502 10.18 -8.17 -1.64
CA PRO A 502 10.54 -7.30 -2.75
C PRO A 502 9.49 -6.22 -3.04
N LEU A 503 8.26 -6.37 -2.54
CA LEU A 503 7.14 -5.46 -2.81
C LEU A 503 7.18 -4.19 -1.97
N VAL A 504 7.85 -4.19 -0.79
CA VAL A 504 7.85 -3.05 0.15
C VAL A 504 8.22 -1.72 -0.53
N PRO A 505 9.31 -1.61 -1.33
CA PRO A 505 9.68 -0.33 -1.95
C PRO A 505 8.74 0.09 -3.07
N TYR A 506 8.17 -0.85 -3.84
CA TYR A 506 7.24 -0.54 -4.92
C TYR A 506 5.89 -0.07 -4.38
N ILE A 507 5.34 -0.80 -3.40
CA ILE A 507 4.08 -0.43 -2.75
C ILE A 507 4.26 0.90 -2.01
N SER A 508 5.37 1.13 -1.32
CA SER A 508 5.66 2.43 -0.68
C SER A 508 5.72 3.60 -1.66
N ARG A 509 6.33 3.43 -2.84
CA ARG A 509 6.32 4.47 -3.90
C ARG A 509 4.93 4.68 -4.49
N ALA A 510 4.15 3.62 -4.65
CA ALA A 510 2.77 3.72 -5.13
C ALA A 510 1.83 4.37 -4.10
N ILE A 511 2.03 4.12 -2.79
CA ILE A 511 1.37 4.84 -1.70
C ILE A 511 1.66 6.34 -1.82
N LEU A 512 2.93 6.74 -1.94
CA LEU A 512 3.27 8.17 -2.14
C LEU A 512 2.60 8.78 -3.37
N ASN A 513 2.52 8.05 -4.48
CA ASN A 513 1.84 8.53 -5.70
C ASN A 513 0.33 8.72 -5.49
N VAL A 514 -0.30 7.86 -4.68
CA VAL A 514 -1.74 7.97 -4.35
C VAL A 514 -2.01 9.05 -3.30
N THR A 515 -1.17 9.21 -2.28
CA THR A 515 -1.37 10.20 -1.20
C THR A 515 -0.92 11.61 -1.57
N GLN A 516 0.00 11.78 -2.52
CA GLN A 516 0.33 13.09 -3.09
C GLN A 516 -0.77 13.61 -4.04
N ASP A 517 -1.56 12.72 -4.63
CA ASP A 517 -2.70 13.05 -5.46
C ASP A 517 -3.93 13.34 -4.57
N LYS A 518 -4.07 14.62 -4.20
CA LYS A 518 -5.14 15.11 -3.32
C LYS A 518 -6.55 14.76 -3.80
N ASP A 519 -6.76 14.72 -5.12
CA ASP A 519 -8.07 14.40 -5.70
C ASP A 519 -8.38 12.91 -5.52
N LYS A 520 -7.39 12.03 -5.71
CA LYS A 520 -7.56 10.59 -5.46
C LYS A 520 -7.77 10.27 -3.99
N ILE A 521 -6.87 10.71 -3.10
CA ILE A 521 -6.97 10.36 -1.68
C ILE A 521 -8.19 11.03 -1.03
N GLY A 522 -8.46 12.31 -1.36
CA GLY A 522 -9.62 13.03 -0.87
C GLY A 522 -10.95 12.44 -1.34
N ALA A 523 -11.03 11.87 -2.54
CA ALA A 523 -12.22 11.14 -3.00
C ALA A 523 -12.46 9.84 -2.20
N ILE A 524 -11.39 9.14 -1.80
CA ILE A 524 -11.49 7.94 -0.95
C ILE A 524 -11.86 8.35 0.49
N GLU A 525 -11.24 9.38 1.05
CA GLU A 525 -11.59 9.93 2.37
C GLU A 525 -13.05 10.37 2.42
N HIS A 526 -13.50 11.16 1.45
CA HIS A 526 -14.88 11.66 1.39
C HIS A 526 -15.92 10.53 1.27
N LYS A 527 -15.58 9.43 0.59
CA LYS A 527 -16.45 8.26 0.46
C LYS A 527 -16.75 7.58 1.81
N TYR A 528 -15.80 7.60 2.76
CA TYR A 528 -15.90 6.88 4.02
C TYR A 528 -16.14 7.78 5.25
N PHE A 529 -15.71 9.04 5.21
CA PHE A 529 -15.71 9.93 6.38
C PHE A 529 -16.52 11.24 6.22
N SER A 530 -17.09 11.54 5.04
CA SER A 530 -17.86 12.78 4.81
C SER A 530 -19.39 12.60 4.76
N SER A 531 -19.93 11.49 5.27
CA SER A 531 -21.38 11.37 5.47
C SER A 531 -21.83 12.20 6.67
N GLN A 532 -22.63 13.24 6.39
CA GLN A 532 -23.25 14.16 7.36
C GLN A 532 -23.71 13.47 8.66
N THR A 533 -23.00 13.73 9.76
CA THR A 533 -23.67 13.91 11.05
C THR A 533 -24.06 15.37 11.18
N THR A 534 -25.33 15.63 11.44
CA THR A 534 -25.83 16.93 11.87
C THR A 534 -25.44 17.17 13.33
N CYS A 535 -24.15 17.23 13.62
CA CYS A 535 -23.71 18.22 14.58
C CYS A 535 -23.81 19.56 13.86
N GLU A 536 -24.68 20.45 14.35
CA GLU A 536 -24.46 21.86 14.07
C GLU A 536 -23.13 22.21 14.74
N ASP A 537 -22.05 22.16 13.95
CA ASP A 537 -20.81 22.79 14.32
C ASP A 537 -21.10 24.29 14.47
N GLN A 538 -21.38 24.69 15.71
CA GLN A 538 -21.09 26.04 16.22
C GLN A 538 -19.58 26.23 16.23
N SER A 539 -19.01 26.13 15.03
CA SER A 539 -17.62 26.29 14.73
C SER A 539 -17.29 27.74 15.06
N THR A 540 -16.63 27.91 16.21
CA THR A 540 -15.20 28.31 16.26
C THR A 540 -14.73 29.27 15.18
N THR A 541 -15.61 30.18 14.76
CA THR A 541 -15.22 31.48 14.26
C THR A 541 -14.63 32.19 15.46
N ILE A 542 -13.30 32.16 15.56
CA ILE A 542 -12.52 33.09 16.37
C ILE A 542 -12.64 34.47 15.71
N SER A 543 -13.87 34.99 15.69
CA SER A 543 -14.14 36.41 15.56
C SER A 543 -13.87 37.03 16.92
N SER A 544 -13.38 38.26 16.93
CA SER A 544 -12.97 39.00 18.12
C SER A 544 -14.14 39.49 18.99
N HIS A 545 -15.25 38.75 19.02
CA HIS A 545 -16.37 38.99 19.92
C HIS A 545 -16.21 38.11 21.15
N SER A 546 -15.76 38.74 22.24
CA SER A 546 -15.89 38.16 23.59
C SER A 546 -17.33 37.68 23.80
N PRO A 547 -17.58 36.50 24.40
CA PRO A 547 -18.93 36.04 24.68
C PRO A 547 -19.62 37.04 25.62
N SER A 548 -20.47 37.89 25.04
CA SER A 548 -21.19 38.90 25.80
C SER A 548 -22.27 38.20 26.62
N LEU A 549 -22.16 38.26 27.94
CA LEU A 549 -23.19 37.77 28.86
C LEU A 549 -24.55 38.37 28.46
N GLY A 550 -25.50 37.51 28.12
CA GLY A 550 -26.84 37.91 27.73
C GLY A 550 -27.61 38.52 28.90
N VAL A 551 -28.66 39.28 28.60
CA VAL A 551 -29.56 39.85 29.63
C VAL A 551 -30.19 38.73 30.47
N ASP A 552 -30.44 37.57 29.86
CA ASP A 552 -30.99 36.37 30.51
C ASP A 552 -30.10 35.85 31.66
N SER A 553 -28.78 35.96 31.53
CA SER A 553 -27.80 35.57 32.56
C SER A 553 -27.87 36.47 33.82
N PHE A 554 -28.48 37.65 33.71
CA PHE A 554 -28.68 38.61 34.82
C PHE A 554 -30.12 38.64 35.35
N GLY A 555 -31.02 37.74 34.90
CA GLY A 555 -32.42 37.74 35.30
C GLY A 555 -32.66 37.72 36.81
N GLY A 556 -31.82 37.01 37.58
CA GLY A 556 -31.89 36.99 39.04
C GLY A 556 -31.60 38.35 39.70
N LEU A 557 -30.75 39.18 39.09
CA LEU A 557 -30.45 40.54 39.59
C LEU A 557 -31.66 41.47 39.41
N PHE A 558 -32.30 41.43 38.24
CA PHE A 558 -33.52 42.19 37.95
C PHE A 558 -34.67 41.77 38.88
N LEU A 559 -34.80 40.48 39.17
CA LEU A 559 -35.78 39.95 40.13
C LEU A 559 -35.56 40.51 41.54
N ILE A 560 -34.32 40.50 42.04
CA ILE A 560 -33.97 41.05 43.37
C ILE A 560 -34.28 42.57 43.43
N ALA A 561 -33.87 43.32 42.40
CA ALA A 561 -34.12 44.76 42.33
C ALA A 561 -35.64 45.09 42.33
N GLY A 562 -36.43 44.32 41.57
CA GLY A 562 -37.89 44.45 41.54
C GLY A 562 -38.54 44.19 42.89
N ILE A 563 -38.13 43.12 43.59
CA ILE A 563 -38.63 42.78 44.93
C ILE A 563 -38.23 43.87 45.94
N ALA A 564 -36.97 44.32 45.94
CA ALA A 564 -36.50 45.36 46.86
C ALA A 564 -37.25 46.69 46.66
N SER A 565 -37.49 47.09 45.41
CA SER A 565 -38.29 48.28 45.08
C SER A 565 -39.75 48.13 45.56
N MET A 566 -40.36 46.97 45.37
CA MET A 566 -41.72 46.68 45.83
C MET A 566 -41.83 46.73 47.36
N VAL A 567 -40.86 46.13 48.08
CA VAL A 567 -40.82 46.16 49.55
C VAL A 567 -40.61 47.59 50.07
N SER A 568 -39.72 48.37 49.46
CA SER A 568 -39.50 49.78 49.82
C SER A 568 -40.77 50.63 49.64
N LEU A 569 -41.48 50.44 48.52
CA LEU A 569 -42.77 51.07 48.27
C LEU A 569 -43.81 50.68 49.34
N LEU A 570 -43.95 49.38 49.63
CA LEU A 570 -44.89 48.87 50.64
C LEU A 570 -44.58 49.38 52.05
N VAL A 571 -43.31 49.44 52.45
CA VAL A 571 -42.89 50.03 53.74
C VAL A 571 -43.23 51.52 53.79
N THR A 572 -43.03 52.26 52.69
CA THR A 572 -43.35 53.69 52.62
C THR A 572 -44.86 53.94 52.72
N VAL A 573 -45.66 53.15 51.98
CA VAL A 573 -47.13 53.18 52.06
C VAL A 573 -47.60 52.81 53.48
N PHE A 574 -47.08 51.73 54.07
CA PHE A 574 -47.45 51.30 55.41
C PHE A 574 -47.09 52.37 56.47
N LYS A 575 -45.94 53.03 56.34
CA LYS A 575 -45.51 54.13 57.21
C LYS A 575 -46.40 55.37 57.06
N PHE A 576 -46.83 55.69 55.83
CA PHE A 576 -47.80 56.75 55.56
C PHE A 576 -49.17 56.46 56.20
N PHE A 577 -49.69 55.25 56.01
CA PHE A 577 -50.95 54.80 56.62
C PHE A 577 -50.86 54.80 58.16
N TYR A 578 -49.79 54.26 58.74
CA TYR A 578 -49.58 54.24 60.19
C TYR A 578 -49.51 55.66 60.80
N SER A 579 -48.85 56.59 60.12
CA SER A 579 -48.73 57.99 60.56
C SER A 579 -50.05 58.77 60.50
N HIS A 580 -50.97 58.41 59.60
CA HIS A 580 -52.26 59.11 59.42
C HIS A 580 -53.46 58.38 60.03
N TRP A 581 -53.29 57.12 60.46
CA TRP A 581 -54.32 56.32 61.13
C TRP A 581 -55.01 57.02 62.33
N PRO A 582 -54.32 57.81 63.17
CA PRO A 582 -54.95 58.48 64.32
C PRO A 582 -56.05 59.50 63.95
N ALA A 583 -56.08 59.99 62.70
CA ALA A 583 -57.12 60.91 62.25
C ALA A 583 -58.47 60.21 61.92
N LEU A 584 -58.51 58.87 61.90
CA LEU A 584 -59.62 58.08 61.36
C LEU A 584 -60.38 57.24 62.41
N SER A 585 -60.00 57.30 63.69
CA SER A 585 -60.55 56.47 64.76
C SER A 585 -61.48 57.24 65.73
N HIS A 586 -62.47 57.97 65.20
CA HIS A 586 -63.62 58.42 65.99
C HIS A 586 -64.94 58.08 65.29
N ASN A 587 -65.90 57.52 66.05
CA ASN A 587 -67.13 56.93 65.52
C ASN A 587 -68.13 57.98 65.00
N ASN A 588 -68.69 57.78 63.80
CA ASN A 588 -70.04 57.19 63.70
C ASN A 588 -70.48 56.84 62.25
N THR A 589 -71.33 55.80 62.21
CA THR A 589 -72.36 55.40 61.23
C THR A 589 -72.24 55.76 59.73
N ALA A 590 -72.27 54.70 58.90
CA ALA A 590 -72.75 54.65 57.51
C ALA A 590 -72.13 55.62 56.48
N ASN A 591 -71.02 55.23 55.86
CA ASN A 591 -70.73 55.52 54.45
C ASN A 591 -69.73 54.53 53.84
N CYS A 592 -69.76 54.38 52.51
CA CYS A 592 -69.04 53.31 51.79
C CYS A 592 -67.51 53.50 51.80
N PHE A 593 -66.76 52.39 51.88
CA PHE A 593 -65.30 52.33 51.91
C PHE A 593 -64.59 53.19 50.84
N TRP A 594 -65.23 53.34 49.67
CA TRP A 594 -64.76 54.18 48.57
C TRP A 594 -64.64 55.67 48.90
N SER A 595 -65.48 56.26 49.75
CA SER A 595 -65.35 57.71 50.05
C SER A 595 -64.10 58.00 50.89
N LYS A 596 -63.76 57.12 51.84
CA LYS A 596 -62.53 57.22 52.63
C LYS A 596 -61.26 57.07 51.79
N LEU A 597 -61.27 56.18 50.78
CA LEU A 597 -60.18 56.07 49.81
C LEU A 597 -60.03 57.33 48.94
N VAL A 598 -61.15 57.95 48.53
CA VAL A 598 -61.13 59.20 47.74
C VAL A 598 -60.67 60.40 48.57
N GLU A 599 -61.00 60.47 49.87
CA GLU A 599 -60.43 61.49 50.78
C GLU A 599 -58.93 61.27 51.04
N MET A 600 -58.48 60.02 51.20
CA MET A 600 -57.04 59.71 51.29
C MET A 600 -56.27 60.10 50.03
N ALA A 601 -56.82 59.85 48.84
CA ALA A 601 -56.22 60.26 47.58
C ALA A 601 -56.08 61.79 47.49
N LYS A 602 -57.07 62.55 48.00
CA LYS A 602 -56.99 64.02 48.09
C LYS A 602 -55.94 64.51 49.08
N CYS A 603 -55.71 63.81 50.20
CA CYS A 603 -54.61 64.14 51.10
C CYS A 603 -53.23 63.82 50.50
N PHE A 604 -53.11 62.77 49.67
CA PHE A 604 -51.87 62.44 48.97
C PHE A 604 -51.54 63.46 47.86
N ASP A 605 -52.56 64.03 47.21
CA ASP A 605 -52.43 65.10 46.22
C ASP A 605 -52.24 66.51 46.85
N GLN A 606 -52.40 66.63 48.18
CA GLN A 606 -52.25 67.91 48.89
C GLN A 606 -50.77 68.23 49.15
N LYS A 607 -50.15 68.82 48.13
CA LYS A 607 -48.78 69.38 48.03
C LYS A 607 -48.07 69.67 49.36
N ASP A 608 -47.15 68.77 49.76
CA ASP A 608 -46.30 68.95 50.94
C ASP A 608 -45.20 70.02 50.72
N LEU A 609 -45.48 71.22 51.22
CA LEU A 609 -44.61 72.40 51.19
C LEU A 609 -43.43 72.31 52.19
N SER A 610 -43.27 71.22 52.94
CA SER A 610 -42.09 70.98 53.78
C SER A 610 -40.95 70.23 53.06
N SER A 611 -41.20 69.74 51.85
CA SER A 611 -40.19 69.16 50.97
C SER A 611 -39.08 70.16 50.60
N HIS A 612 -37.84 69.66 50.48
CA HIS A 612 -36.63 70.49 50.41
C HIS A 612 -36.49 71.36 49.14
N THR A 613 -37.42 71.20 48.19
CA THR A 613 -37.41 71.82 46.86
C THR A 613 -38.11 73.19 46.82
N PHE A 614 -38.75 73.65 47.91
CA PHE A 614 -39.54 74.90 47.94
C PHE A 614 -39.19 75.85 49.10
N LYS A 615 -37.90 76.19 49.26
CA LYS A 615 -37.46 77.34 50.10
C LYS A 615 -36.77 78.40 49.24
N THR A 616 -37.47 79.51 48.99
CA THR A 616 -36.87 80.74 48.43
C THR A 616 -37.01 81.87 49.46
N LYS A 617 -35.89 82.52 49.80
CA LYS A 617 -35.88 83.72 50.63
C LYS A 617 -36.38 84.91 49.81
N GLU A 618 -37.06 85.86 50.45
CA GLU A 618 -37.27 87.18 49.85
C GLU A 618 -37.26 88.32 50.88
N SER A 619 -37.09 89.53 50.36
CA SER A 619 -37.02 90.86 50.99
C SER A 619 -35.67 91.29 51.62
N SER A 620 -35.16 92.51 51.36
CA SER A 620 -35.51 93.52 50.32
C SER A 620 -34.51 94.73 50.27
N VAL A 621 -34.60 95.55 49.19
CA VAL A 621 -34.17 96.98 49.06
C VAL A 621 -32.65 97.27 48.95
N HIS A 622 -32.04 98.01 47.98
CA HIS A 622 -32.37 98.77 46.74
C HIS A 622 -31.02 99.07 45.99
N ALA A 623 -30.87 99.67 44.78
CA ALA A 623 -31.66 99.86 43.54
C ALA A 623 -30.81 100.62 42.46
N VAL A 624 -31.33 100.79 41.22
CA VAL A 624 -30.95 101.80 40.16
C VAL A 624 -29.55 101.64 39.48
N THR A 625 -29.35 101.49 38.13
CA THR A 625 -30.24 101.51 36.93
C THR A 625 -29.65 100.74 35.70
N SER A 626 -30.54 100.37 34.74
CA SER A 626 -30.47 99.91 33.31
C SER A 626 -29.29 100.38 32.40
N PRO A 627 -29.09 99.86 31.14
CA PRO A 627 -30.00 99.16 30.17
C PRO A 627 -29.54 97.73 29.69
N ASP A 628 -30.39 96.75 29.30
CA ASP A 628 -31.32 96.55 28.14
C ASP A 628 -30.62 96.00 26.84
N ILE A 629 -31.11 95.01 26.04
CA ILE A 629 -32.34 94.15 26.06
C ILE A 629 -32.34 92.99 24.98
N LEU A 630 -33.28 92.02 25.08
CA LEU A 630 -33.88 91.09 24.06
C LEU A 630 -33.01 90.03 23.30
N GLU A 631 -33.50 88.86 22.82
CA GLU A 631 -34.56 87.87 23.13
C GLU A 631 -34.56 86.75 22.04
N LEU A 632 -35.20 85.60 22.36
CA LEU A 632 -35.82 84.57 21.48
C LEU A 632 -35.04 83.45 20.71
N SER A 633 -35.72 82.30 20.65
CA SER A 633 -35.45 80.96 20.06
C SER A 633 -36.35 80.72 18.81
N PRO A 634 -36.52 79.52 18.16
CA PRO A 634 -35.99 78.13 18.37
C PRO A 634 -35.64 77.30 17.07
N SER A 635 -35.44 75.97 17.25
CA SER A 635 -35.77 74.82 16.31
C SER A 635 -34.72 74.07 15.44
N ILE A 636 -34.73 72.73 15.61
CA ILE A 636 -34.76 71.54 14.71
C ILE A 636 -34.04 71.54 13.32
N ASN A 637 -33.28 70.43 13.08
CA ASN A 637 -32.62 69.96 11.84
C ASN A 637 -31.48 70.89 11.32
N ASP A 638 -30.45 70.43 10.58
CA ASP A 638 -30.37 69.31 9.64
C ASP A 638 -28.92 68.77 9.43
N MET A 639 -28.77 67.89 8.44
CA MET A 639 -27.59 67.20 7.88
C MET A 639 -26.23 67.92 7.73
N GLN A 640 -25.20 67.06 7.72
CA GLN A 640 -23.97 67.04 6.89
C GLN A 640 -22.71 67.86 7.26
N ASN A 641 -21.59 67.13 7.15
CA ASN A 641 -20.26 67.52 6.65
C ASN A 641 -19.62 68.84 7.13
N HIS A 642 -18.43 68.71 7.72
CA HIS A 642 -17.32 69.56 7.29
C HIS A 642 -16.08 68.77 6.96
N SER A 643 -15.54 69.07 5.79
CA SER A 643 -14.26 68.60 5.28
C SER A 643 -13.24 69.73 5.30
N ARG A 644 -11.96 69.34 5.18
CA ARG A 644 -10.88 70.06 4.47
C ARG A 644 -10.35 71.39 5.03
N ASN A 645 -9.07 71.38 5.42
CA ASN A 645 -7.91 71.86 4.63
C ASN A 645 -6.70 71.96 5.60
N SER A 646 -5.43 71.84 5.19
CA SER A 646 -4.78 72.48 4.04
C SER A 646 -3.39 71.88 3.71
N PHE A 647 -3.06 71.75 2.42
CA PHE A 647 -1.74 71.97 1.77
C PHE A 647 -0.50 71.11 2.22
N GLU A 648 0.42 70.63 1.36
CA GLU A 648 0.72 70.90 -0.07
C GLU A 648 1.59 69.78 -0.72
N GLY A 649 1.38 69.49 -2.03
CA GLY A 649 2.38 68.99 -3.03
C GLY A 649 2.87 67.52 -2.98
N THR A 650 2.42 66.58 -3.83
CA THR A 650 2.81 66.31 -5.26
C THR A 650 4.30 65.90 -5.42
N ASP A 651 4.69 64.74 -5.95
CA ASP A 651 4.16 63.99 -7.11
C ASP A 651 4.37 62.45 -7.04
N ASP A 652 3.60 61.70 -7.84
CA ASP A 652 3.76 60.25 -8.11
C ASP A 652 4.91 59.94 -9.09
N VAL A 653 5.36 58.67 -9.15
CA VAL A 653 5.44 57.82 -10.38
C VAL A 653 6.31 56.54 -10.20
N VAL A 654 5.63 55.38 -10.20
CA VAL A 654 5.92 54.12 -10.94
C VAL A 654 7.20 53.27 -10.65
N ILE A 655 6.94 52.09 -10.07
CA ILE A 655 7.40 50.70 -10.41
C ILE A 655 8.90 50.42 -10.68
N HIS A 656 9.50 49.53 -9.88
CA HIS A 656 10.00 48.23 -10.39
C HIS A 656 10.20 47.14 -9.31
N ASP A 657 10.24 45.90 -9.79
CA ASP A 657 10.36 44.63 -9.08
C ASP A 657 11.73 44.42 -8.38
N GLY A 658 11.80 43.43 -7.48
CA GLY A 658 13.10 42.88 -7.08
C GLY A 658 13.05 41.97 -5.85
N ASN A 659 13.05 40.65 -6.08
CA ASN A 659 13.02 39.66 -5.01
C ASN A 659 14.30 39.64 -4.16
N ILE A 660 14.07 39.37 -2.87
CA ILE A 660 15.00 38.95 -1.82
C ILE A 660 16.13 38.02 -2.33
N SER A 661 17.38 38.34 -1.99
CA SER A 661 18.37 37.30 -1.70
C SER A 661 19.42 37.79 -0.70
N LEU A 662 19.65 37.02 0.37
CA LEU A 662 20.75 37.21 1.30
C LEU A 662 21.28 35.84 1.75
N SER A 663 22.48 35.53 1.24
CA SER A 663 23.64 35.11 2.02
C SER A 663 23.58 33.81 2.84
N SER A 664 24.34 32.81 2.36
CA SER A 664 25.09 31.90 3.25
C SER A 664 26.54 31.74 2.77
N ARG A 665 27.50 31.95 3.70
CA ARG A 665 28.93 31.66 3.51
C ARG A 665 29.59 31.49 4.87
N HIS A 666 30.67 30.70 4.90
CA HIS A 666 31.38 30.16 6.09
C HIS A 666 30.62 29.03 6.80
N GLY A 667 31.23 27.90 7.16
CA GLY A 667 32.62 27.46 6.98
C GLY A 667 33.29 27.15 8.32
N GLY A 668 33.68 25.90 8.53
CA GLY A 668 34.32 25.46 9.77
C GLY A 668 34.80 24.01 9.71
N THR A 669 36.09 23.82 9.47
CA THR A 669 36.82 22.54 9.55
C THR A 669 37.54 22.42 10.88
N TYR A 670 37.49 21.25 11.52
CA TYR A 670 38.45 20.84 12.55
C TYR A 670 38.82 19.36 12.43
N THR A 671 40.00 19.00 12.95
CA THR A 671 40.74 17.73 12.72
C THR A 671 41.04 17.01 14.05
N LEU A 672 41.66 15.80 13.97
CA LEU A 672 42.26 14.99 15.05
C LEU A 672 41.25 14.14 15.89
N SER A 673 41.56 12.92 16.39
CA SER A 673 42.73 12.02 16.22
C SER A 673 42.41 10.56 16.63
N SER A 674 43.39 9.66 16.43
CA SER A 674 43.74 8.48 17.26
C SER A 674 42.81 7.25 17.39
N SER A 675 43.34 6.10 16.94
CA SER A 675 43.04 4.70 17.34
C SER A 675 43.59 4.40 18.77
N PRO A 676 43.65 3.13 19.31
CA PRO A 676 43.24 1.81 18.80
C PRO A 676 42.57 0.86 19.83
N SER A 677 42.16 -0.37 19.41
CA SER A 677 42.41 -1.63 20.15
C SER A 677 41.98 -2.89 19.39
N ILE A 678 42.70 -4.00 19.59
CA ILE A 678 42.47 -5.36 19.08
C ILE A 678 42.22 -6.30 20.29
N HIS A 679 41.72 -7.52 20.02
CA HIS A 679 41.37 -8.65 20.91
C HIS A 679 39.89 -8.68 21.33
N THR A 680 39.19 -9.82 21.32
CA THR A 680 39.58 -11.24 21.04
C THR A 680 38.70 -11.88 19.99
#